data_AF-A0A3M2D485-F1
#
_entry.id   AF-A0A3M2D485-F1
#
_cell.length_a   1.000
_cell.length_b   1.000
_cell.length_c   1.000
_cell.angle_alpha   90.00
_cell.angle_beta   90.00
_cell.angle_gamma   90.00
#
_symmetry.space_group_name_H-M   'P 1'
#
loop_
_entity.id
_entity.type
_entity.pdbx_description
1 polymer ?
#
loop_
_entity_poly.entity_id
_entity_poly.type
_entity_poly.pdbx_seq_one_letter_code
_entity_poly.pdbx_strand_id
1 'polypeptide(L)'
;MPKIRMLEIKGFRAYGAQVQSLQLDGSMAVIWAPNSQGKTSLAEAIEFLITGKTVRREILASAKREFAEALRNAHLPEGEEVFVAAQIEDAHGQMHRVERRLVRDYTGQDACQSELKIEGTPAEDLTSLGIRFSQPPLEAPVLMPHTLRYVVSAGPQQRTEYFKALLEVSDLEEIRDAIAAAKNRLQEPPSEVKDCYEHCRSHSTFGSELASLETSHPSRETVEGALSQALERILADHGDVPEGFDARLAAARDVLARQRARTFSINDLQPRGKPSWGERPEVRADLEAFLHAKRDTDKEVARLLRLFEEVLNLPDVAVAKEALDCPVCTTPKALTPERIMVIRGKVETNQQFASFREKAETTLHNVRSIALQALAKAKGACPKAINWQEEDWSRQEPILQELLADRAESLVLPWKDALSALEEATRGVEEKANALQTMLVSLGLEQLDEAKIEDLENKVTDLFQATEQFDKALEDYERAVTPLLDALREEVDRRAGMEGWQELINLCEQRDALLGWLIERAAFRAVQEEVNKAIQEIDQAKAEVLDDKFNDLSQKILRWWNLLRPDEPTSFHGVQRGGSGRRFIDLKARLDNPDAAATQGVLRDAVAVFSDSQLNCLGLAAFLARTIREGTGFVVLDDPVPASDEEHRAFFIDRVLDELNRSGVQVILLTHDERMWKDVQERYKHLELDTFIVSMNDPAKGATIENRSDTLDAMLARAAPYISNLNPDIQKVGARALRDAAERFCKLMLVRDRQGKGESAANLSDYDDKTLGWLIQKVEPLLTKDVSHPGKLRVIGQRLNPGSHDHQVPAVGDLKQCLGDLKMLRKEYLT
;
A
#
# COMPACT_ATOMS: atom_id res chain seq x y z
N MET A 1 3.96 7.87 -38.46
CA MET A 1 4.84 7.30 -37.42
C MET A 1 5.99 8.25 -37.22
N PRO A 2 6.48 8.45 -35.98
CA PRO A 2 7.60 9.34 -35.71
C PRO A 2 8.88 8.89 -36.42
N LYS A 3 9.69 9.85 -36.89
CA LYS A 3 10.99 9.59 -37.55
C LYS A 3 12.05 10.55 -37.04
N ILE A 4 13.27 10.07 -36.85
CA ILE A 4 14.42 10.92 -36.55
C ILE A 4 14.96 11.45 -37.88
N ARG A 5 14.95 12.76 -38.07
CA ARG A 5 15.46 13.44 -39.28
C ARG A 5 16.86 13.97 -39.12
N MET A 6 17.25 14.32 -37.90
CA MET A 6 18.60 14.75 -37.59
C MET A 6 18.98 14.28 -36.21
N LEU A 7 20.24 13.94 -35.99
CA LEU A 7 20.81 13.61 -34.68
C LEU A 7 22.09 14.41 -34.48
N GLU A 8 22.23 15.04 -33.31
CA GLU A 8 23.41 15.80 -32.88
C GLU A 8 23.93 15.25 -31.55
N ILE A 9 25.25 15.10 -31.44
CA ILE A 9 25.89 14.54 -30.24
C ILE A 9 27.09 15.40 -29.87
N LYS A 10 27.17 15.76 -28.58
CA LYS A 10 28.33 16.46 -28.01
C LYS A 10 28.67 15.89 -26.63
N GLY A 11 29.95 15.59 -26.43
CA GLY A 11 30.49 15.27 -25.11
C GLY A 11 30.02 13.94 -24.51
N PHE A 12 29.29 13.12 -25.26
CA PHE A 12 28.72 11.87 -24.79
C PHE A 12 29.62 10.68 -25.16
N ARG A 13 30.12 9.97 -24.15
CA ARG A 13 30.95 8.76 -24.26
C ARG A 13 32.12 8.94 -25.24
N ALA A 14 32.07 8.29 -26.41
CA ALA A 14 33.13 8.37 -27.41
C ALA A 14 33.20 9.73 -28.14
N TYR A 15 32.18 10.57 -28.04
CA TYR A 15 32.09 11.86 -28.75
C TYR A 15 32.63 13.01 -27.90
N GLY A 16 33.55 13.79 -28.46
CA GLY A 16 34.23 14.89 -27.76
C GLY A 16 33.50 16.23 -27.82
N ALA A 17 34.26 17.33 -27.72
CA ALA A 17 33.72 18.69 -27.63
C ALA A 17 33.09 19.21 -28.94
N GLN A 18 33.48 18.67 -30.09
CA GLN A 18 32.89 19.06 -31.37
C GLN A 18 31.57 18.34 -31.60
N VAL A 19 30.51 19.11 -31.83
CA VAL A 19 29.19 18.57 -32.17
C VAL A 19 29.29 17.75 -33.46
N GLN A 20 28.91 16.48 -33.39
CA GLN A 20 28.76 15.63 -34.57
C GLN A 20 27.29 15.58 -34.96
N SER A 21 26.98 15.64 -36.26
CA SER A 21 25.61 15.62 -36.77
C SER A 21 25.41 14.55 -37.85
N LEU A 22 24.22 13.95 -37.87
CA LEU A 22 23.77 13.00 -38.88
C LEU A 22 22.42 13.47 -39.44
N GLN A 23 22.30 13.53 -40.77
CA GLN A 23 21.03 13.78 -41.46
C GLN A 23 20.40 12.44 -41.87
N LEU A 24 19.21 12.16 -41.35
CA LEU A 24 18.52 10.88 -41.44
C LEU A 24 17.22 11.05 -42.24
N ASP A 25 17.36 11.53 -43.48
CA ASP A 25 16.26 11.84 -44.38
C ASP A 25 15.61 10.58 -44.98
N GLY A 26 16.39 9.51 -45.10
CA GLY A 26 15.98 8.22 -45.63
C GLY A 26 15.04 7.43 -44.72
N SER A 27 14.38 6.42 -45.30
CA SER A 27 13.70 5.38 -44.51
C SER A 27 14.70 4.43 -43.83
N MET A 28 15.95 4.44 -44.28
CA MET A 28 17.03 3.64 -43.71
C MET A 28 18.33 4.45 -43.70
N ALA A 29 19.08 4.32 -42.61
CA ALA A 29 20.43 4.82 -42.46
C ALA A 29 21.36 3.66 -42.07
N VAL A 30 22.53 3.58 -42.71
CA VAL A 30 23.54 2.55 -42.41
C VAL A 30 24.86 3.22 -42.03
N ILE A 31 25.28 2.97 -40.79
CA ILE A 31 26.48 3.53 -40.20
C ILE A 31 27.51 2.42 -40.06
N TRP A 32 28.63 2.57 -40.75
CA TRP A 32 29.76 1.67 -40.59
C TRP A 32 30.80 2.26 -39.65
N ALA A 33 31.32 1.43 -38.74
CA ALA A 33 32.38 1.84 -37.84
C ALA A 33 33.18 0.61 -37.39
N PRO A 34 34.52 0.61 -37.53
CA PRO A 34 35.35 -0.43 -36.94
C PRO A 34 35.14 -0.54 -35.42
N ASN A 35 35.58 -1.67 -34.86
CA ASN A 35 35.56 -1.87 -33.42
C ASN A 35 36.28 -0.73 -32.69
N SER A 36 35.71 -0.33 -31.55
CA SER A 36 36.22 0.74 -30.67
C SER A 36 36.22 2.16 -31.26
N GLN A 37 35.52 2.42 -32.37
CA GLN A 37 35.47 3.76 -32.99
C GLN A 37 34.30 4.64 -32.52
N GLY A 38 33.47 4.17 -31.58
CA GLY A 38 32.31 4.93 -31.06
C GLY A 38 30.93 4.47 -31.58
N LYS A 39 30.86 3.31 -32.25
CA LYS A 39 29.62 2.71 -32.77
C LYS A 39 28.54 2.51 -31.71
N THR A 40 28.81 1.68 -30.70
CA THR A 40 27.85 1.44 -29.61
C THR A 40 27.54 2.71 -28.82
N SER A 41 28.52 3.63 -28.69
CA SER A 41 28.28 4.94 -28.07
C SER A 41 27.27 5.79 -28.84
N LEU A 42 27.16 5.63 -30.16
CA LEU A 42 26.13 6.28 -30.99
C LEU A 42 24.74 5.72 -30.67
N ALA A 43 24.61 4.39 -30.60
CA ALA A 43 23.35 3.75 -30.23
C ALA A 43 22.93 4.12 -28.79
N GLU A 44 23.88 4.13 -27.85
CA GLU A 44 23.66 4.56 -26.46
C GLU A 44 23.31 6.05 -26.36
N ALA A 45 23.77 6.90 -27.28
CA ALA A 45 23.38 8.31 -27.31
C ALA A 45 21.89 8.46 -27.66
N ILE A 46 21.40 7.67 -28.63
CA ILE A 46 19.98 7.64 -28.98
C ILE A 46 19.15 7.05 -27.83
N GLU A 47 19.61 5.97 -27.20
CA GLU A 47 18.98 5.42 -25.99
C GLU A 47 18.91 6.46 -24.86
N PHE A 48 20.01 7.19 -24.62
CA PHE A 48 20.08 8.24 -23.62
C PHE A 48 19.12 9.38 -23.94
N LEU A 49 19.07 9.87 -25.18
CA LEU A 49 18.11 10.89 -25.61
C LEU A 49 16.67 10.52 -25.23
N ILE A 50 16.30 9.26 -25.46
CA ILE A 50 14.96 8.73 -25.25
C ILE A 50 14.68 8.53 -23.75
N THR A 51 15.55 7.80 -23.05
CA THR A 51 15.28 7.27 -21.69
C THR A 51 15.96 8.03 -20.55
N GLY A 52 16.96 8.84 -20.88
CA GLY A 52 17.80 9.55 -19.91
C GLY A 52 18.83 8.71 -19.18
N LYS A 53 18.97 7.43 -19.54
CA LYS A 53 19.93 6.49 -18.95
C LYS A 53 20.47 5.56 -20.04
N THR A 54 21.41 4.69 -19.67
CA THR A 54 21.84 3.59 -20.54
C THR A 54 21.50 2.26 -19.90
N VAL A 55 20.87 1.37 -20.65
CA VAL A 55 20.44 0.06 -20.14
C VAL A 55 21.64 -0.84 -19.79
N ARG A 56 22.78 -0.55 -20.41
CA ARG A 56 24.05 -1.23 -20.14
C ARG A 56 24.37 -1.32 -18.65
N ARG A 57 24.13 -0.24 -17.90
CA ARG A 57 24.35 -0.21 -16.44
C ARG A 57 23.38 -1.12 -15.69
N GLU A 58 22.13 -1.20 -16.13
CA GLU A 58 21.11 -1.99 -15.43
C GLU A 58 21.25 -3.49 -15.69
N ILE A 59 21.75 -3.90 -16.87
CA ILE A 59 21.89 -5.31 -17.25
C ILE A 59 23.29 -5.88 -16.98
N LEU A 60 24.37 -5.12 -17.24
CA LEU A 60 25.74 -5.66 -17.18
C LEU A 60 26.49 -5.34 -15.88
N ALA A 61 26.09 -4.32 -15.13
CA ALA A 61 26.83 -3.94 -13.93
C ALA A 61 26.74 -5.04 -12.87
N SER A 62 27.88 -5.62 -12.51
CA SER A 62 27.94 -6.50 -11.34
C SER A 62 27.79 -5.67 -10.05
N ALA A 63 28.37 -4.47 -10.06
CA ALA A 63 28.09 -3.43 -9.09
C ALA A 63 27.87 -2.08 -9.79
N LYS A 64 26.77 -1.38 -9.46
CA LYS A 64 26.38 -0.11 -10.11
C LYS A 64 27.47 0.98 -10.15
N ARG A 65 28.44 0.91 -9.22
CA ARG A 65 29.62 1.81 -9.13
C ARG A 65 30.61 1.67 -10.28
N GLU A 66 30.62 0.55 -10.99
CA GLU A 66 31.52 0.31 -12.13
C GLU A 66 31.23 1.23 -13.32
N PHE A 67 30.05 1.86 -13.33
CA PHE A 67 29.60 2.79 -14.34
C PHE A 67 29.72 4.26 -13.90
N ALA A 68 30.42 4.55 -12.80
CA ALA A 68 30.65 5.94 -12.38
C ALA A 68 31.35 6.72 -13.51
N GLU A 69 30.86 7.94 -13.79
CA GLU A 69 31.41 8.83 -14.83
C GLU A 69 31.45 8.22 -16.25
N ALA A 70 30.54 7.28 -16.54
CA ALA A 70 30.57 6.53 -17.79
C ALA A 70 29.88 7.22 -18.99
N LEU A 71 29.09 8.28 -18.78
CA LEU A 71 28.34 8.96 -19.85
C LEU A 71 29.09 10.16 -20.42
N ARG A 72 29.77 10.95 -19.60
CA ARG A 72 30.58 12.08 -20.04
C ARG A 72 31.86 11.59 -20.71
N ASN A 73 32.22 12.20 -21.85
CA ASN A 73 33.51 11.95 -22.48
C ASN A 73 34.65 12.41 -21.54
N ALA A 74 35.60 11.50 -21.26
CA ALA A 74 36.67 11.73 -20.31
C ALA A 74 37.65 12.85 -20.70
N HIS A 75 37.69 13.23 -21.98
CA HIS A 75 38.54 14.31 -22.50
C HIS A 75 37.78 15.64 -22.69
N LEU A 76 36.51 15.69 -22.30
CA LEU A 76 35.70 16.89 -22.42
C LEU A 76 36.07 17.93 -21.35
N PRO A 77 36.51 19.15 -21.73
CA PRO A 77 36.91 20.19 -20.77
C PRO A 77 35.85 20.48 -19.71
N GLU A 78 36.27 20.76 -18.47
CA GLU A 78 35.37 21.16 -17.39
C GLU A 78 34.52 22.38 -17.82
N GLY A 79 33.21 22.33 -17.52
CA GLY A 79 32.25 23.36 -17.91
C GLY A 79 31.58 23.16 -19.27
N GLU A 80 32.12 22.31 -20.15
CA GLU A 80 31.46 21.94 -21.41
C GLU A 80 30.24 21.04 -21.17
N GLU A 81 29.17 21.32 -21.91
CA GLU A 81 27.90 20.62 -21.81
C GLU A 81 27.92 19.29 -22.57
N VAL A 82 27.25 18.28 -21.99
CA VAL A 82 27.02 16.98 -22.64
C VAL A 82 25.55 16.91 -23.02
N PHE A 83 25.29 16.75 -24.31
CA PHE A 83 23.93 16.63 -24.80
C PHE A 83 23.83 15.70 -26.01
N VAL A 84 22.63 15.16 -26.18
CA VAL A 84 22.18 14.54 -27.42
C VAL A 84 20.92 15.29 -27.85
N ALA A 85 20.83 15.68 -29.11
CA ALA A 85 19.66 16.34 -29.66
C ALA A 85 19.21 15.65 -30.94
N ALA A 86 17.93 15.71 -31.24
CA ALA A 86 17.37 15.20 -32.48
C ALA A 86 16.29 16.15 -33.02
N GLN A 87 16.15 16.15 -34.34
CA GLN A 87 14.95 16.68 -35.00
C GLN A 87 14.05 15.48 -35.30
N ILE A 88 12.88 15.44 -34.67
CA ILE A 88 11.92 14.34 -34.79
C ILE A 88 10.70 14.86 -35.56
N GLU A 89 10.40 14.19 -36.67
CA GLU A 89 9.12 14.36 -37.36
C GLU A 89 8.07 13.52 -36.64
N ASP A 90 6.97 14.11 -36.20
CA ASP A 90 5.87 13.38 -35.56
C ASP A 90 4.96 12.66 -36.57
N ALA A 91 3.89 12.03 -36.09
CA ALA A 91 2.94 11.32 -36.96
C ALA A 91 2.14 12.25 -37.90
N HIS A 92 2.11 13.55 -37.64
CA HIS A 92 1.44 14.58 -38.44
C HIS A 92 2.36 15.28 -39.43
N GLY A 93 3.65 14.92 -39.46
CA GLY A 93 4.66 15.54 -40.32
C GLY A 93 5.24 16.84 -39.76
N GLN A 94 4.99 17.17 -38.49
CA GLN A 94 5.56 18.34 -37.84
C GLN A 94 6.94 18.00 -37.28
N MET A 95 7.90 18.91 -37.49
CA MET A 95 9.26 18.79 -36.98
C MET A 95 9.36 19.35 -35.57
N HIS A 96 9.98 18.58 -34.68
CA HIS A 96 10.21 18.95 -33.29
C HIS A 96 11.69 18.75 -32.91
N ARG A 97 12.32 19.77 -32.30
CA ARG A 97 13.64 19.66 -31.68
C ARG A 97 13.51 19.06 -30.29
N VAL A 98 14.09 17.88 -30.12
CA VAL A 98 14.21 17.17 -28.85
C VAL A 98 15.66 17.22 -28.40
N GLU A 99 15.92 17.64 -27.18
CA GLU A 99 17.27 17.74 -26.64
C GLU A 99 17.29 17.16 -25.22
N ARG A 100 18.24 16.27 -24.96
CA ARG A 100 18.50 15.78 -23.62
C ARG A 100 19.93 16.11 -23.20
N ARG A 101 20.03 16.79 -22.06
CA ARG A 101 21.30 17.23 -21.46
C ARG A 101 21.62 16.42 -20.21
N LEU A 102 22.87 16.02 -20.07
CA LEU A 102 23.37 15.41 -18.83
C LEU A 102 23.62 16.51 -17.79
N VAL A 103 22.95 16.42 -16.65
CA VAL A 103 23.15 17.31 -15.49
C VAL A 103 24.20 16.74 -14.56
N ARG A 104 24.10 15.44 -14.27
CA ARG A 104 25.03 14.71 -13.42
C ARG A 104 25.20 13.30 -13.95
N ASP A 105 26.45 12.84 -14.06
CA ASP A 105 26.76 11.47 -14.42
C ASP A 105 26.40 10.49 -13.28
N TYR A 106 26.57 9.19 -13.52
CA TYR A 106 26.46 8.17 -12.48
C TYR A 106 27.51 8.40 -11.39
N THR A 107 27.10 8.32 -10.12
CA THR A 107 27.98 8.48 -8.95
C THR A 107 27.82 7.33 -7.99
N GLY A 108 28.80 6.41 -7.95
CA GLY A 108 28.70 5.21 -7.11
C GLY A 108 27.43 4.41 -7.41
N GLN A 109 26.51 4.31 -6.45
CA GLN A 109 25.23 3.62 -6.65
C GLN A 109 24.14 4.51 -7.29
N ASP A 110 24.27 5.82 -7.25
CA ASP A 110 23.23 6.75 -7.70
C ASP A 110 23.06 6.72 -9.22
N ALA A 111 21.81 6.86 -9.68
CA ALA A 111 21.51 7.06 -11.08
C ALA A 111 22.01 8.44 -11.58
N CYS A 112 22.27 8.53 -12.89
CA CYS A 112 22.54 9.78 -13.56
C CYS A 112 21.30 10.69 -13.53
N GLN A 113 21.51 11.99 -13.68
CA GLN A 113 20.44 12.97 -13.80
C GLN A 113 20.57 13.67 -15.15
N SER A 114 19.44 13.76 -15.87
CA SER A 114 19.36 14.41 -17.16
C SER A 114 18.09 15.25 -17.26
N GLU A 115 18.14 16.28 -18.11
CA GLU A 115 17.01 17.15 -18.42
C GLU A 115 16.61 16.93 -19.87
N LEU A 116 15.33 16.63 -20.12
CA LEU A 116 14.75 16.55 -21.45
C LEU A 116 14.01 17.85 -21.78
N LYS A 117 14.22 18.36 -22.99
CA LYS A 117 13.52 19.53 -23.54
C LYS A 117 12.95 19.22 -24.91
N ILE A 118 11.72 19.65 -25.15
CA ILE A 118 11.06 19.65 -26.47
C ILE A 118 10.79 21.11 -26.83
N GLU A 119 11.29 21.57 -27.97
CA GLU A 119 11.21 22.99 -28.38
C GLU A 119 11.76 23.95 -27.31
N GLY A 120 12.82 23.52 -26.62
CA GLY A 120 13.44 24.28 -25.52
C GLY A 120 12.66 24.28 -24.20
N THR A 121 11.45 23.70 -24.15
CA THR A 121 10.62 23.60 -22.94
C THR A 121 10.88 22.27 -22.22
N PRO A 122 11.03 22.23 -20.89
CA PRO A 122 11.17 20.98 -20.14
C PRO A 122 10.03 19.99 -20.41
N ALA A 123 10.37 18.71 -20.57
CA ALA A 123 9.43 17.62 -20.77
C ALA A 123 9.83 16.40 -19.92
N GLU A 124 8.85 15.59 -19.51
CA GLU A 124 9.10 14.36 -18.75
C GLU A 124 9.47 13.18 -19.69
N ASP A 125 8.77 13.05 -20.81
CA ASP A 125 8.95 12.00 -21.80
C ASP A 125 8.66 12.49 -23.23
N LEU A 126 8.65 11.56 -24.21
CA LEU A 126 8.39 11.83 -25.62
C LEU A 126 6.97 11.42 -26.05
N THR A 127 6.05 11.19 -25.12
CA THR A 127 4.69 10.71 -25.43
C THR A 127 3.89 11.75 -26.22
N SER A 128 4.17 13.05 -26.02
CA SER A 128 3.59 14.15 -26.79
C SER A 128 3.91 14.09 -28.29
N LEU A 129 5.02 13.43 -28.66
CA LEU A 129 5.43 13.18 -30.04
C LEU A 129 4.93 11.83 -30.58
N GLY A 130 4.13 11.10 -29.80
CA GLY A 130 3.65 9.77 -30.13
C GLY A 130 4.69 8.65 -29.95
N ILE A 131 5.82 8.94 -29.30
CA ILE A 131 6.84 7.92 -28.99
C ILE A 131 6.54 7.37 -27.59
N ARG A 132 6.08 6.13 -27.52
CA ARG A 132 5.84 5.40 -26.27
C ARG A 132 7.01 4.50 -25.95
N PHE A 133 7.44 4.48 -24.69
CA PHE A 133 8.53 3.64 -24.23
C PHE A 133 8.01 2.28 -23.77
N SER A 134 8.82 1.24 -23.96
CA SER A 134 8.57 -0.04 -23.29
C SER A 134 8.80 0.11 -21.78
N GLN A 135 8.41 -0.90 -21.02
CA GLN A 135 8.71 -0.97 -19.59
C GLN A 135 10.19 -1.37 -19.35
N PRO A 136 10.79 -0.96 -18.22
CA PRO A 136 12.16 -1.34 -17.85
C PRO A 136 12.38 -2.87 -17.86
N PRO A 137 13.61 -3.35 -18.13
CA PRO A 137 14.82 -2.55 -18.36
C PRO A 137 15.04 -2.14 -19.82
N LEU A 138 14.39 -2.78 -20.79
CA LEU A 138 14.60 -2.53 -22.21
C LEU A 138 13.59 -1.51 -22.75
N GLU A 139 13.73 -0.23 -22.43
CA GLU A 139 12.70 0.80 -22.69
C GLU A 139 12.72 1.36 -24.12
N ALA A 140 13.91 1.55 -24.69
CA ALA A 140 14.09 2.18 -25.99
C ALA A 140 13.97 1.18 -27.16
N PRO A 141 13.59 1.64 -28.37
CA PRO A 141 13.68 0.85 -29.60
C PRO A 141 15.13 0.78 -30.12
N VAL A 142 16.07 0.51 -29.21
CA VAL A 142 17.51 0.39 -29.50
C VAL A 142 17.98 -1.01 -29.11
N LEU A 143 18.40 -1.79 -30.09
CA LEU A 143 18.98 -3.11 -29.88
C LEU A 143 20.49 -3.01 -29.87
N MET A 144 21.12 -3.48 -28.80
CA MET A 144 22.56 -3.55 -28.66
C MET A 144 23.02 -4.99 -28.40
N PRO A 145 24.28 -5.34 -28.69
CA PRO A 145 24.76 -6.72 -28.56
C PRO A 145 24.58 -7.30 -27.15
N HIS A 146 24.72 -6.47 -26.12
CA HIS A 146 24.56 -6.88 -24.72
C HIS A 146 23.10 -6.97 -24.25
N THR A 147 22.17 -6.37 -24.99
CA THR A 147 20.71 -6.47 -24.72
C THR A 147 20.05 -7.59 -25.52
N LEU A 148 20.68 -8.02 -26.62
CA LEU A 148 20.14 -8.97 -27.59
C LEU A 148 19.58 -10.23 -26.92
N ARG A 149 20.31 -10.75 -25.94
CA ARG A 149 19.94 -12.00 -25.24
C ARG A 149 19.08 -11.80 -24.01
N TYR A 150 18.74 -10.57 -23.63
CA TYR A 150 18.10 -10.31 -22.33
C TYR A 150 16.86 -11.19 -22.08
N VAL A 151 15.96 -11.30 -23.07
CA VAL A 151 14.71 -12.09 -22.95
C VAL A 151 14.98 -13.59 -22.74
N VAL A 152 16.11 -14.11 -23.23
CA VAL A 152 16.49 -15.53 -23.10
C VAL A 152 17.42 -15.79 -21.91
N SER A 153 18.24 -14.83 -21.51
CA SER A 153 19.25 -14.99 -20.44
C SER A 153 18.81 -14.45 -19.08
N ALA A 154 17.77 -13.59 -19.01
CA ALA A 154 17.25 -13.07 -17.75
C ALA A 154 16.75 -14.20 -16.84
N GLY A 155 16.91 -14.02 -15.52
CA GLY A 155 16.40 -14.98 -14.53
C GLY A 155 14.87 -15.13 -14.62
N PRO A 156 14.29 -16.24 -14.14
CA PRO A 156 12.85 -16.51 -14.28
C PRO A 156 11.93 -15.39 -13.78
N GLN A 157 12.27 -14.72 -12.67
CA GLN A 157 11.51 -13.60 -12.13
C GLN A 157 11.57 -12.36 -13.03
N GLN A 158 12.77 -11.89 -13.36
CA GLN A 158 12.98 -10.73 -14.24
C GLN A 158 12.31 -10.92 -15.61
N ARG A 159 12.38 -12.13 -16.16
CA ARG A 159 11.71 -12.49 -17.41
C ARG A 159 10.18 -12.42 -17.27
N THR A 160 9.66 -12.90 -16.14
CA THR A 160 8.23 -12.82 -15.83
C THR A 160 7.76 -11.38 -15.75
N GLU A 161 8.50 -10.54 -15.02
CA GLU A 161 8.23 -9.10 -14.90
C GLU A 161 8.26 -8.42 -16.26
N TYR A 162 9.29 -8.66 -17.06
CA TYR A 162 9.42 -8.09 -18.41
C TYR A 162 8.21 -8.38 -19.30
N PHE A 163 7.79 -9.65 -19.38
CA PHE A 163 6.64 -10.01 -20.22
C PHE A 163 5.30 -9.56 -19.62
N LYS A 164 5.12 -9.61 -18.29
CA LYS A 164 3.90 -9.07 -17.66
C LYS A 164 3.74 -7.58 -17.94
N ALA A 165 4.82 -6.83 -17.84
CA ALA A 165 4.86 -5.40 -18.12
C ALA A 165 4.56 -5.13 -19.60
N LEU A 166 5.15 -5.90 -20.52
CA LEU A 166 4.87 -5.82 -21.96
C LEU A 166 3.40 -6.15 -22.31
N LEU A 167 2.78 -7.05 -21.55
CA LEU A 167 1.41 -7.50 -21.79
C LEU A 167 0.36 -6.64 -21.08
N GLU A 168 0.72 -5.61 -20.31
CA GLU A 168 -0.22 -4.69 -19.65
C GLU A 168 -1.31 -5.46 -18.87
N VAL A 169 -0.89 -6.28 -17.91
CA VAL A 169 -1.81 -7.07 -17.06
C VAL A 169 -1.79 -6.60 -15.60
N SER A 170 -1.15 -5.45 -15.35
CA SER A 170 -1.00 -4.85 -14.02
C SER A 170 -2.35 -4.57 -13.36
N ASP A 171 -3.32 -4.05 -14.11
CA ASP A 171 -4.66 -3.69 -13.62
C ASP A 171 -5.40 -4.88 -12.99
N LEU A 172 -5.27 -6.08 -13.56
CA LEU A 172 -5.89 -7.29 -13.01
C LEU A 172 -5.21 -7.75 -11.71
N GLU A 173 -3.90 -7.52 -11.57
CA GLU A 173 -3.19 -7.81 -10.33
C GLU A 173 -3.61 -6.85 -9.22
N GLU A 174 -3.77 -5.55 -9.53
CA GLU A 174 -4.26 -4.56 -8.58
C GLU A 174 -5.66 -4.89 -8.05
N ILE A 175 -6.60 -5.27 -8.95
CA ILE A 175 -7.96 -5.65 -8.55
C ILE A 175 -7.93 -6.90 -7.65
N ARG A 176 -7.15 -7.92 -8.02
CA ARG A 176 -7.02 -9.15 -7.24
C ARG A 176 -6.44 -8.87 -5.85
N ASP A 177 -5.42 -8.03 -5.77
CA ASP A 177 -4.78 -7.66 -4.51
C ASP A 177 -5.69 -6.79 -3.63
N ALA A 178 -6.47 -5.89 -4.22
CA ALA A 178 -7.48 -5.10 -3.51
C ALA A 178 -8.58 -5.98 -2.89
N ILE A 179 -9.07 -7.00 -3.61
CA ILE A 179 -10.06 -7.95 -3.10
C ILE A 179 -9.47 -8.83 -1.99
N ALA A 180 -8.23 -9.30 -2.17
CA ALA A 180 -7.52 -10.05 -1.13
C ALA A 180 -7.30 -9.20 0.14
N ALA A 181 -6.98 -7.92 -0.02
CA ALA A 181 -6.86 -6.98 1.11
C ALA A 181 -8.23 -6.73 1.79
N ALA A 182 -9.31 -6.60 1.01
CA ALA A 182 -10.66 -6.47 1.55
C ALA A 182 -11.07 -7.70 2.36
N LYS A 183 -10.74 -8.91 1.87
CA LYS A 183 -10.95 -10.17 2.62
C LYS A 183 -10.28 -10.14 4.00
N ASN A 184 -9.04 -9.65 4.07
CA ASN A 184 -8.29 -9.59 5.33
C ASN A 184 -8.85 -8.55 6.33
N ARG A 185 -9.72 -7.65 5.88
CA ARG A 185 -10.42 -6.68 6.75
C ARG A 185 -11.73 -7.22 7.32
N LEU A 186 -12.26 -8.33 6.78
CA LEU A 186 -13.45 -8.97 7.31
C LEU A 186 -13.12 -9.59 8.68
N GLN A 187 -13.79 -9.12 9.73
CA GLN A 187 -13.66 -9.64 11.08
C GLN A 187 -14.88 -10.50 11.43
N GLU A 188 -14.64 -11.61 12.14
CA GLU A 188 -15.75 -12.42 12.66
C GLU A 188 -16.56 -11.57 13.66
N PRO A 189 -17.90 -11.64 13.64
CA PRO A 189 -18.74 -10.85 14.53
C PRO A 189 -18.38 -11.09 16.01
N PRO A 190 -18.17 -10.03 16.81
CA PRO A 190 -17.95 -10.18 18.24
C PRO A 190 -19.22 -10.71 18.92
N SER A 191 -19.07 -11.60 19.90
CA SER A 191 -20.20 -12.16 20.63
C SER A 191 -19.81 -12.55 22.04
N GLU A 192 -20.64 -12.18 23.01
CA GLU A 192 -20.51 -12.57 24.41
C GLU A 192 -20.83 -14.07 24.61
N VAL A 193 -21.54 -14.68 23.66
CA VAL A 193 -21.97 -16.09 23.71
C VAL A 193 -20.94 -17.02 23.05
N LYS A 194 -20.02 -16.47 22.23
CA LYS A 194 -19.05 -17.25 21.46
C LYS A 194 -18.22 -18.17 22.36
N ASP A 195 -17.60 -17.62 23.39
CA ASP A 195 -16.72 -18.39 24.27
C ASP A 195 -17.51 -19.48 25.00
N CYS A 196 -18.70 -19.14 25.54
CA CYS A 196 -19.58 -20.10 26.19
C CYS A 196 -19.98 -21.26 25.25
N TYR A 197 -20.34 -20.94 24.00
CA TYR A 197 -20.64 -21.94 22.98
C TYR A 197 -19.44 -22.82 22.64
N GLU A 198 -18.23 -22.26 22.46
CA GLU A 198 -17.03 -23.03 22.12
C GLU A 198 -16.63 -23.99 23.24
N HIS A 199 -16.74 -23.56 24.50
CA HIS A 199 -16.55 -24.43 25.66
C HIS A 199 -17.57 -25.57 25.68
N CYS A 200 -18.87 -25.26 25.53
CA CYS A 200 -19.92 -26.28 25.47
C CYS A 200 -19.73 -27.27 24.30
N ARG A 201 -19.32 -26.76 23.12
CA ARG A 201 -19.03 -27.56 21.92
C ARG A 201 -17.86 -28.53 22.13
N SER A 202 -16.89 -28.17 22.97
CA SER A 202 -15.74 -29.01 23.27
C SER A 202 -16.05 -30.14 24.28
N HIS A 203 -17.22 -30.09 24.93
CA HIS A 203 -17.58 -31.02 25.99
C HIS A 203 -17.84 -32.44 25.45
N SER A 204 -17.31 -33.46 26.12
CA SER A 204 -17.32 -34.86 25.64
C SER A 204 -18.71 -35.49 25.60
N THR A 205 -19.62 -35.09 26.49
CA THR A 205 -20.94 -35.71 26.66
C THR A 205 -22.00 -35.20 25.66
N PHE A 206 -21.97 -33.91 25.33
CA PHE A 206 -23.03 -33.25 24.56
C PHE A 206 -22.51 -32.31 23.45
N GLY A 207 -21.20 -32.10 23.35
CA GLY A 207 -20.60 -31.19 22.38
C GLY A 207 -20.87 -31.58 20.91
N SER A 208 -21.10 -32.87 20.64
CA SER A 208 -21.48 -33.36 19.31
C SER A 208 -22.84 -32.83 18.85
N GLU A 209 -23.80 -32.66 19.77
CA GLU A 209 -25.13 -32.14 19.43
C GLU A 209 -25.02 -30.66 19.04
N LEU A 210 -24.19 -29.89 19.74
CA LEU A 210 -23.92 -28.48 19.42
C LEU A 210 -23.12 -28.31 18.13
N ALA A 211 -22.20 -29.23 17.82
CA ALA A 211 -21.42 -29.20 16.57
C ALA A 211 -22.30 -29.27 15.31
N SER A 212 -23.50 -29.87 15.40
CA SER A 212 -24.47 -29.92 14.29
C SER A 212 -24.96 -28.53 13.84
N LEU A 213 -24.88 -27.52 14.72
CA LEU A 213 -25.25 -26.14 14.41
C LEU A 213 -24.26 -25.46 13.45
N GLU A 214 -23.07 -26.02 13.26
CA GLU A 214 -22.05 -25.45 12.35
C GLU A 214 -22.31 -25.77 10.88
N THR A 215 -23.11 -26.80 10.60
CA THR A 215 -23.43 -27.29 9.25
C THR A 215 -24.90 -27.08 8.86
N SER A 216 -25.73 -26.70 9.83
CA SER A 216 -27.17 -26.46 9.65
C SER A 216 -27.44 -24.99 9.33
N HIS A 217 -28.55 -24.70 8.63
CA HIS A 217 -29.01 -23.31 8.51
C HIS A 217 -29.54 -22.84 9.87
N PRO A 218 -28.98 -21.77 10.46
CA PRO A 218 -29.35 -21.35 11.80
C PRO A 218 -30.80 -20.87 11.83
N SER A 219 -31.62 -21.61 12.56
CA SER A 219 -33.01 -21.29 12.85
C SER A 219 -33.32 -21.55 14.32
N ARG A 220 -34.40 -20.95 14.82
CA ARG A 220 -34.85 -21.16 16.19
C ARG A 220 -35.06 -22.64 16.50
N GLU A 221 -35.68 -23.36 15.58
CA GLU A 221 -35.97 -24.79 15.72
C GLU A 221 -34.70 -25.64 15.78
N THR A 222 -33.71 -25.36 14.92
CA THR A 222 -32.42 -26.07 14.96
C THR A 222 -31.63 -25.80 16.24
N VAL A 223 -31.63 -24.55 16.72
CA VAL A 223 -30.88 -24.16 17.94
C VAL A 223 -31.55 -24.75 19.18
N GLU A 224 -32.87 -24.57 19.33
CA GLU A 224 -33.62 -25.15 20.44
C GLU A 224 -33.57 -26.69 20.39
N GLY A 225 -33.60 -27.29 19.20
CA GLY A 225 -33.43 -28.74 18.99
C GLY A 225 -32.08 -29.26 19.48
N ALA A 226 -30.98 -28.66 19.03
CA ALA A 226 -29.62 -29.07 19.44
C ALA A 226 -29.38 -28.87 20.95
N LEU A 227 -29.83 -27.74 21.51
CA LEU A 227 -29.75 -27.49 22.94
C LEU A 227 -30.63 -28.46 23.74
N SER A 228 -31.84 -28.78 23.26
CA SER A 228 -32.73 -29.73 23.91
C SER A 228 -32.18 -31.15 23.90
N GLN A 229 -31.49 -31.55 22.83
CA GLN A 229 -30.77 -32.83 22.75
C GLN A 229 -29.57 -32.85 23.71
N ALA A 230 -28.81 -31.75 23.80
CA ALA A 230 -27.74 -31.61 24.78
C ALA A 230 -28.27 -31.72 26.23
N LEU A 231 -29.40 -31.07 26.54
CA LEU A 231 -30.07 -31.18 27.84
C LEU A 231 -30.57 -32.62 28.13
N GLU A 232 -31.10 -33.30 27.12
CA GLU A 232 -31.53 -34.70 27.24
C GLU A 232 -30.35 -35.64 27.56
N ARG A 233 -29.20 -35.45 26.92
CA ARG A 233 -27.97 -36.23 27.19
C ARG A 233 -27.53 -36.13 28.64
N ILE A 234 -27.55 -34.92 29.20
CA ILE A 234 -27.14 -34.71 30.59
C ILE A 234 -28.19 -35.21 31.60
N LEU A 235 -29.48 -35.16 31.26
CA LEU A 235 -30.56 -35.58 32.15
C LEU A 235 -30.79 -37.10 32.16
N ALA A 236 -30.41 -37.81 31.10
CA ALA A 236 -30.67 -39.25 30.92
C ALA A 236 -30.21 -40.12 32.09
N ASP A 237 -29.11 -39.74 32.75
CA ASP A 237 -28.54 -40.49 33.88
C ASP A 237 -29.17 -40.12 35.25
N HIS A 238 -30.12 -39.18 35.28
CA HIS A 238 -30.66 -38.59 36.52
C HIS A 238 -32.19 -38.72 36.69
N GLY A 239 -32.86 -39.48 35.82
CA GLY A 239 -34.28 -39.83 35.95
C GLY A 239 -35.07 -39.68 34.64
N ASP A 240 -36.39 -39.58 34.76
CA ASP A 240 -37.26 -39.33 33.60
C ASP A 240 -36.99 -37.94 33.02
N VAL A 241 -36.67 -37.88 31.72
CA VAL A 241 -36.43 -36.64 30.99
C VAL A 241 -37.76 -36.02 30.58
N PRO A 242 -38.10 -34.79 31.03
CA PRO A 242 -39.35 -34.14 30.65
C PRO A 242 -39.42 -33.86 29.14
N GLU A 243 -40.63 -33.81 28.59
CA GLU A 243 -40.86 -33.34 27.23
C GLU A 243 -40.86 -31.81 27.15
N GLY A 244 -40.23 -31.27 26.11
CA GLY A 244 -40.16 -29.83 25.86
C GLY A 244 -38.90 -29.15 26.42
N PHE A 245 -38.40 -28.17 25.67
CA PHE A 245 -37.15 -27.47 25.98
C PHE A 245 -37.15 -26.81 27.36
N ASP A 246 -38.16 -25.99 27.68
CA ASP A 246 -38.23 -25.27 28.95
C ASP A 246 -38.35 -26.21 30.17
N ALA A 247 -39.05 -27.34 29.99
CA ALA A 247 -39.18 -28.35 31.04
C ALA A 247 -37.86 -29.08 31.31
N ARG A 248 -37.10 -29.40 30.25
CA ARG A 248 -35.74 -29.97 30.36
C ARG A 248 -34.76 -28.98 30.99
N LEU A 249 -34.83 -27.70 30.62
CA LEU A 249 -33.98 -26.65 31.20
C LEU A 249 -34.25 -26.50 32.70
N ALA A 250 -35.52 -26.47 33.11
CA ALA A 250 -35.90 -26.43 34.53
C ALA A 250 -35.40 -27.68 35.28
N ALA A 251 -35.58 -28.87 34.71
CA ALA A 251 -35.09 -30.11 35.32
C ALA A 251 -33.56 -30.14 35.45
N ALA A 252 -32.82 -29.65 34.46
CA ALA A 252 -31.36 -29.57 34.51
C ALA A 252 -30.89 -28.64 35.65
N ARG A 253 -31.53 -27.47 35.82
CA ARG A 253 -31.25 -26.58 36.96
C ARG A 253 -31.52 -27.26 38.30
N ASP A 254 -32.66 -27.95 38.42
CA ASP A 254 -33.04 -28.63 39.66
C ASP A 254 -32.12 -29.81 40.00
N VAL A 255 -31.67 -30.57 38.99
CA VAL A 255 -30.68 -31.64 39.19
C VAL A 255 -29.34 -31.05 39.61
N LEU A 256 -28.84 -30.04 38.90
CA LEU A 256 -27.56 -29.39 39.21
C LEU A 256 -27.57 -28.82 40.63
N ALA A 257 -28.63 -28.11 41.03
CA ALA A 257 -28.77 -27.55 42.37
C ALA A 257 -28.81 -28.64 43.45
N ARG A 258 -29.56 -29.73 43.24
CA ARG A 258 -29.64 -30.84 44.19
C ARG A 258 -28.32 -31.58 44.35
N GLN A 259 -27.59 -31.80 43.25
CA GLN A 259 -26.31 -32.52 43.29
C GLN A 259 -25.20 -31.67 43.92
N ARG A 260 -25.10 -30.38 43.57
CA ARG A 260 -24.20 -29.45 44.25
C ARG A 260 -24.45 -29.43 45.76
N ALA A 261 -25.70 -29.31 46.19
CA ALA A 261 -26.06 -29.29 47.61
C ALA A 261 -25.74 -30.60 48.35
N ARG A 262 -25.76 -31.75 47.66
CA ARG A 262 -25.33 -33.05 48.22
C ARG A 262 -23.82 -33.16 48.40
N THR A 263 -23.05 -32.55 47.50
CA THR A 263 -21.58 -32.56 47.52
C THR A 263 -21.03 -31.52 48.51
N PHE A 264 -21.45 -30.26 48.39
CA PHE A 264 -21.08 -29.18 49.33
C PHE A 264 -22.01 -27.96 49.20
N SER A 265 -22.50 -27.42 50.32
CA SER A 265 -23.42 -26.28 50.33
C SER A 265 -22.68 -24.94 50.20
N ILE A 266 -22.26 -24.60 48.98
CA ILE A 266 -21.55 -23.36 48.63
C ILE A 266 -22.32 -22.09 49.09
N ASN A 267 -23.65 -22.15 49.15
CA ASN A 267 -24.51 -21.03 49.56
C ASN A 267 -24.30 -20.60 51.03
N ASP A 268 -23.74 -21.45 51.88
CA ASP A 268 -23.51 -21.10 53.28
C ASP A 268 -22.32 -20.12 53.44
N LEU A 269 -21.45 -20.06 52.43
CA LEU A 269 -20.30 -19.16 52.35
C LEU A 269 -20.60 -17.83 51.67
N GLN A 270 -21.72 -17.70 50.95
CA GLN A 270 -22.04 -16.48 50.21
C GLN A 270 -22.60 -15.38 51.14
N PRO A 271 -22.15 -14.12 50.98
CA PRO A 271 -22.77 -12.98 51.66
C PRO A 271 -24.18 -12.73 51.11
N ARG A 272 -25.05 -12.16 51.93
CA ARG A 272 -26.49 -12.02 51.63
C ARG A 272 -26.89 -10.64 51.11
N GLY A 273 -25.91 -9.76 50.90
CA GLY A 273 -26.06 -8.42 50.33
C GLY A 273 -25.57 -7.31 51.27
N LYS A 274 -25.35 -6.11 50.71
CA LYS A 274 -24.86 -4.96 51.48
C LYS A 274 -25.97 -4.34 52.35
N PRO A 275 -25.72 -4.07 53.63
CA PRO A 275 -26.68 -3.42 54.52
C PRO A 275 -26.83 -1.93 54.18
N SER A 276 -28.01 -1.37 54.44
CA SER A 276 -28.28 0.07 54.31
C SER A 276 -28.38 0.70 55.70
N TRP A 277 -27.35 1.44 56.10
CA TRP A 277 -27.24 2.04 57.44
C TRP A 277 -28.10 3.31 57.61
N GLY A 278 -28.35 4.04 56.52
CA GLY A 278 -28.94 5.38 56.55
C GLY A 278 -27.88 6.47 56.75
N GLU A 279 -28.28 7.74 56.72
CA GLU A 279 -27.38 8.86 56.98
C GLU A 279 -27.16 9.05 58.49
N ARG A 280 -25.96 9.51 58.86
CA ARG A 280 -25.65 9.87 60.25
C ARG A 280 -26.53 11.04 60.68
N PRO A 281 -27.35 10.89 61.74
CA PRO A 281 -28.21 11.97 62.20
C PRO A 281 -27.40 13.13 62.78
N GLU A 282 -27.79 14.36 62.47
CA GLU A 282 -27.20 15.58 63.03
C GLU A 282 -27.80 15.86 64.42
N VAL A 283 -27.20 15.26 65.45
CA VAL A 283 -27.76 15.31 66.81
C VAL A 283 -27.45 16.62 67.53
N ARG A 284 -26.29 17.23 67.27
CA ARG A 284 -25.83 18.42 68.00
C ARG A 284 -26.72 19.64 67.73
N ALA A 285 -26.96 19.97 66.46
CA ALA A 285 -27.67 21.19 66.07
C ALA A 285 -29.10 21.26 66.64
N ASP A 286 -29.88 20.18 66.51
CA ASP A 286 -31.27 20.14 67.01
C ASP A 286 -31.33 20.19 68.55
N LEU A 287 -30.42 19.50 69.23
CA LEU A 287 -30.40 19.44 70.69
C LEU A 287 -29.86 20.73 71.32
N GLU A 288 -28.85 21.36 70.74
CA GLU A 288 -28.35 22.67 71.17
C GLU A 288 -29.39 23.76 70.92
N ALA A 289 -30.08 23.76 69.77
CA ALA A 289 -31.16 24.70 69.49
C ALA A 289 -32.30 24.57 70.52
N PHE A 290 -32.66 23.35 70.92
CA PHE A 290 -33.60 23.12 72.01
C PHE A 290 -33.07 23.63 73.37
N LEU A 291 -31.79 23.38 73.72
CA LEU A 291 -31.20 23.90 74.96
C LEU A 291 -31.16 25.43 75.02
N HIS A 292 -30.81 26.07 73.92
CA HIS A 292 -30.84 27.53 73.80
C HIS A 292 -32.26 28.08 73.96
N ALA A 293 -33.23 27.52 73.22
CA ALA A 293 -34.63 27.92 73.35
C ALA A 293 -35.19 27.67 74.77
N LYS A 294 -34.74 26.61 75.45
CA LYS A 294 -35.10 26.32 76.85
C LYS A 294 -34.58 27.39 77.83
N ARG A 295 -33.42 27.99 77.58
CA ARG A 295 -32.84 29.07 78.42
C ARG A 295 -33.62 30.38 78.28
N ASP A 296 -34.13 30.66 77.09
CA ASP A 296 -34.81 31.92 76.76
C ASP A 296 -36.33 31.92 77.06
N THR A 297 -36.89 30.77 77.44
CA THR A 297 -38.34 30.62 77.67
C THR A 297 -38.75 31.03 79.08
N ASP A 298 -39.64 32.02 79.17
CA ASP A 298 -40.29 32.46 80.43
C ASP A 298 -41.43 31.49 80.83
N LYS A 299 -41.26 30.81 81.96
CA LYS A 299 -42.20 29.78 82.47
C LYS A 299 -43.62 30.32 82.68
N GLU A 300 -43.76 31.60 83.04
CA GLU A 300 -45.10 32.18 83.27
C GLU A 300 -45.80 32.51 81.95
N VAL A 301 -45.04 32.81 80.89
CA VAL A 301 -45.58 33.05 79.55
C VAL A 301 -46.06 31.74 78.92
N ALA A 302 -45.32 30.64 79.09
CA ALA A 302 -45.75 29.31 78.63
C ALA A 302 -47.07 28.86 79.28
N ARG A 303 -47.27 29.17 80.57
CA ARG A 303 -48.52 28.88 81.29
C ARG A 303 -49.73 29.65 80.73
N LEU A 304 -49.50 30.86 80.25
CA LEU A 304 -50.54 31.77 79.75
C LEU A 304 -50.58 31.83 78.21
N LEU A 305 -49.90 30.93 77.51
CA LEU A 305 -49.74 30.98 76.05
C LEU A 305 -51.07 31.06 75.31
N ARG A 306 -52.02 30.16 75.64
CA ARG A 306 -53.36 30.16 75.05
C ARG A 306 -54.10 31.47 75.30
N LEU A 307 -53.92 32.07 76.47
CA LEU A 307 -54.55 33.37 76.77
C LEU A 307 -53.96 34.46 75.87
N PHE A 308 -52.65 34.45 75.65
CA PHE A 308 -52.00 35.40 74.73
C PHE A 308 -52.43 35.18 73.28
N GLU A 309 -52.50 33.93 72.82
CA GLU A 309 -52.96 33.58 71.46
C GLU A 309 -54.42 34.02 71.22
N GLU A 310 -55.34 33.71 72.15
CA GLU A 310 -56.74 34.11 72.05
C GLU A 310 -56.90 35.64 72.06
N VAL A 311 -56.13 36.35 72.90
CA VAL A 311 -56.14 37.83 72.92
C VAL A 311 -55.59 38.40 71.61
N LEU A 312 -54.55 37.81 71.02
CA LEU A 312 -53.99 38.26 69.74
C LEU A 312 -54.90 37.95 68.55
N ASN A 313 -55.73 36.91 68.64
CA ASN A 313 -56.66 36.49 67.58
C ASN A 313 -57.95 37.31 67.50
N LEU A 314 -58.21 38.19 68.49
CA LEU A 314 -59.36 39.09 68.43
C LEU A 314 -59.21 40.08 67.26
N PRO A 315 -60.24 40.27 66.42
CA PRO A 315 -60.16 41.10 65.21
C PRO A 315 -59.65 42.52 65.48
N ASP A 316 -60.15 43.12 66.57
CA ASP A 316 -59.82 44.49 66.95
C ASP A 316 -58.36 44.64 67.42
N VAL A 317 -57.81 43.61 68.07
CA VAL A 317 -56.41 43.57 68.55
C VAL A 317 -55.44 43.28 67.40
N ALA A 318 -55.84 42.46 66.42
CA ALA A 318 -54.99 42.04 65.32
C ALA A 318 -54.55 43.21 64.42
N VAL A 319 -55.42 44.21 64.20
CA VAL A 319 -55.18 45.39 63.34
C VAL A 319 -55.01 46.71 64.12
N ALA A 320 -54.91 46.65 65.44
CA ALA A 320 -54.86 47.82 66.31
C ALA A 320 -53.69 48.77 65.97
N LYS A 321 -54.01 50.03 65.65
CA LYS A 321 -53.03 51.13 65.47
C LYS A 321 -53.05 52.14 66.62
N GLU A 322 -53.99 52.01 67.54
CA GLU A 322 -54.17 52.87 68.72
C GLU A 322 -54.34 51.99 69.97
N ALA A 323 -54.21 52.58 71.16
CA ALA A 323 -54.32 51.84 72.41
C ALA A 323 -55.77 51.38 72.68
N LEU A 324 -55.94 50.08 72.94
CA LEU A 324 -57.24 49.46 73.21
C LEU A 324 -57.39 49.07 74.68
N ASP A 325 -58.63 49.04 75.14
CA ASP A 325 -58.98 48.45 76.44
C ASP A 325 -58.71 46.94 76.41
N CYS A 326 -58.23 46.37 77.52
CA CYS A 326 -57.96 44.93 77.55
C CYS A 326 -59.28 44.15 77.55
N PRO A 327 -59.53 43.26 76.57
CA PRO A 327 -60.81 42.55 76.47
C PRO A 327 -61.00 41.50 77.57
N VAL A 328 -59.94 41.10 78.29
CA VAL A 328 -59.99 40.09 79.34
C VAL A 328 -60.30 40.69 80.71
N CYS A 329 -59.64 41.80 81.07
CA CYS A 329 -59.79 42.42 82.39
C CYS A 329 -60.45 43.80 82.34
N THR A 330 -60.84 44.28 81.15
CA THR A 330 -61.50 45.58 80.89
C THR A 330 -60.69 46.81 81.28
N THR A 331 -59.40 46.67 81.60
CA THR A 331 -58.53 47.81 81.92
C THR A 331 -58.43 48.77 80.73
N PRO A 332 -58.77 50.06 80.89
CA PRO A 332 -58.77 51.01 79.79
C PRO A 332 -57.37 51.25 79.19
N LYS A 333 -57.26 51.31 77.87
CA LYS A 333 -56.02 51.57 77.09
C LYS A 333 -54.83 50.66 77.44
N ALA A 334 -55.07 49.46 77.96
CA ALA A 334 -54.03 48.55 78.43
C ALA A 334 -53.26 47.82 77.33
N LEU A 335 -53.84 47.65 76.13
CA LEU A 335 -53.19 47.03 74.97
C LEU A 335 -52.71 48.12 73.99
N THR A 336 -51.50 48.64 74.21
CA THR A 336 -50.83 49.55 73.25
C THR A 336 -50.20 48.75 72.10
N PRO A 337 -49.95 49.36 70.92
CA PRO A 337 -49.24 48.71 69.82
C PRO A 337 -47.90 48.09 70.23
N GLU A 338 -47.11 48.77 71.07
CA GLU A 338 -45.83 48.27 71.59
C GLU A 338 -46.05 47.04 72.48
N ARG A 339 -47.10 47.05 73.32
CA ARG A 339 -47.43 45.93 74.20
C ARG A 339 -47.94 44.71 73.42
N ILE A 340 -48.70 44.94 72.36
CA ILE A 340 -49.13 43.90 71.41
C ILE A 340 -47.90 43.30 70.71
N MET A 341 -46.92 44.10 70.29
CA MET A 341 -45.65 43.59 69.74
C MET A 341 -44.87 42.74 70.75
N VAL A 342 -44.79 43.16 72.02
CA VAL A 342 -44.14 42.36 73.08
C VAL A 342 -44.87 41.03 73.32
N ILE A 343 -46.21 41.02 73.30
CA ILE A 343 -47.00 39.79 73.44
C ILE A 343 -46.81 38.88 72.22
N ARG A 344 -46.78 39.43 71.00
CA ARG A 344 -46.46 38.68 69.77
C ARG A 344 -45.08 38.02 69.84
N GLY A 345 -44.05 38.78 70.22
CA GLY A 345 -42.70 38.22 70.40
C GLY A 345 -42.66 37.09 71.43
N LYS A 346 -43.40 37.23 72.55
CA LYS A 346 -43.52 36.19 73.59
C LYS A 346 -44.24 34.92 73.12
N VAL A 347 -45.27 35.05 72.28
CA VAL A 347 -45.96 33.90 71.66
C VAL A 347 -45.07 33.22 70.62
N GLU A 348 -44.40 34.01 69.79
CA GLU A 348 -43.47 33.53 68.76
C GLU A 348 -42.29 32.76 69.37
N THR A 349 -41.64 33.26 70.43
CA THR A 349 -40.56 32.55 71.14
C THR A 349 -41.02 31.20 71.72
N ASN A 350 -42.24 31.11 72.24
CA ASN A 350 -42.78 29.86 72.77
C ASN A 350 -43.20 28.87 71.66
N GLN A 351 -43.74 29.35 70.54
CA GLN A 351 -44.03 28.52 69.37
C GLN A 351 -42.73 27.97 68.76
N GLN A 352 -41.68 28.80 68.68
CA GLN A 352 -40.34 28.36 68.29
C GLN A 352 -39.79 27.30 69.28
N PHE A 353 -39.94 27.48 70.58
CA PHE A 353 -39.55 26.49 71.59
C PHE A 353 -40.29 25.14 71.42
N ALA A 354 -41.60 25.16 71.17
CA ALA A 354 -42.36 23.95 70.90
C ALA A 354 -41.86 23.23 69.64
N SER A 355 -41.57 23.97 68.57
CA SER A 355 -40.99 23.43 67.34
C SER A 355 -39.58 22.82 67.56
N PHE A 356 -38.71 23.50 68.32
CA PHE A 356 -37.38 22.95 68.66
C PHE A 356 -37.48 21.70 69.54
N ARG A 357 -38.45 21.65 70.46
CA ARG A 357 -38.71 20.46 71.28
C ARG A 357 -39.16 19.27 70.43
N GLU A 358 -40.10 19.46 69.51
CA GLU A 358 -40.57 18.42 68.60
C GLU A 358 -39.44 17.88 67.71
N LYS A 359 -38.57 18.76 67.21
CA LYS A 359 -37.36 18.37 66.46
C LYS A 359 -36.41 17.55 67.33
N ALA A 360 -36.11 17.98 68.55
CA ALA A 360 -35.27 17.24 69.48
C ALA A 360 -35.85 15.85 69.84
N GLU A 361 -37.16 15.75 70.05
CA GLU A 361 -37.88 14.48 70.27
C GLU A 361 -37.76 13.55 69.06
N THR A 362 -37.94 14.09 67.85
CA THR A 362 -37.80 13.37 66.59
C THR A 362 -36.38 12.86 66.37
N THR A 363 -35.39 13.70 66.62
CA THR A 363 -33.96 13.36 66.48
C THR A 363 -33.56 12.23 67.44
N LEU A 364 -33.98 12.29 68.71
CA LEU A 364 -33.75 11.19 69.67
C LEU A 364 -34.49 9.90 69.27
N HIS A 365 -35.70 10.01 68.72
CA HIS A 365 -36.46 8.86 68.22
C HIS A 365 -35.74 8.18 67.04
N ASN A 366 -35.26 8.98 66.08
CA ASN A 366 -34.51 8.49 64.92
C ASN A 366 -33.23 7.77 65.34
N VAL A 367 -32.44 8.37 66.23
CA VAL A 367 -31.21 7.75 66.76
C VAL A 367 -31.54 6.42 67.46
N ARG A 368 -32.62 6.37 68.25
CA ARG A 368 -33.07 5.13 68.90
C ARG A 368 -33.44 4.05 67.87
N SER A 369 -34.16 4.41 66.80
CA SER A 369 -34.51 3.47 65.74
C SER A 369 -33.28 2.92 65.01
N ILE A 370 -32.31 3.78 64.70
CA ILE A 370 -31.04 3.38 64.06
C ILE A 370 -30.29 2.38 64.95
N ALA A 371 -30.13 2.70 66.24
CA ALA A 371 -29.44 1.83 67.18
C ALA A 371 -30.12 0.46 67.37
N LEU A 372 -31.46 0.40 67.31
CA LEU A 372 -32.22 -0.86 67.40
C LEU A 372 -32.06 -1.75 66.16
N GLN A 373 -31.97 -1.14 64.97
CA GLN A 373 -31.92 -1.88 63.71
C GLN A 373 -30.50 -2.25 63.27
N ALA A 374 -29.47 -1.57 63.78
CA ALA A 374 -28.09 -1.75 63.33
C ALA A 374 -27.62 -3.22 63.39
N LEU A 375 -27.82 -3.90 64.52
CA LEU A 375 -27.40 -5.30 64.66
C LEU A 375 -28.16 -6.25 63.72
N ALA A 376 -29.45 -6.03 63.54
CA ALA A 376 -30.26 -6.87 62.64
C ALA A 376 -29.82 -6.72 61.18
N LYS A 377 -29.47 -5.49 60.76
CA LYS A 377 -28.92 -5.20 59.43
C LYS A 377 -27.54 -5.85 59.23
N ALA A 378 -26.65 -5.74 60.23
CA ALA A 378 -25.35 -6.41 60.22
C ALA A 378 -25.50 -7.94 60.03
N LYS A 379 -26.27 -8.58 60.92
CA LYS A 379 -26.51 -10.04 60.87
C LYS A 379 -27.21 -10.49 59.59
N GLY A 380 -28.05 -9.64 58.99
CA GLY A 380 -28.76 -9.93 57.74
C GLY A 380 -27.83 -9.99 56.51
N ALA A 381 -26.72 -9.24 56.53
CA ALA A 381 -25.74 -9.18 55.45
C ALA A 381 -24.71 -10.32 55.49
N CYS A 382 -24.41 -10.85 56.68
CA CYS A 382 -23.37 -11.86 56.87
C CYS A 382 -23.70 -13.22 56.21
N PRO A 383 -22.66 -13.98 55.79
CA PRO A 383 -22.81 -15.38 55.37
C PRO A 383 -23.28 -16.25 56.54
N LYS A 384 -23.85 -17.43 56.26
CA LYS A 384 -24.24 -18.36 57.34
C LYS A 384 -23.03 -18.89 58.10
N ALA A 385 -21.89 -19.01 57.42
CA ALA A 385 -20.62 -19.48 57.98
C ALA A 385 -20.16 -18.70 59.22
N ILE A 386 -20.58 -17.44 59.38
CA ILE A 386 -20.24 -16.63 60.56
C ILE A 386 -20.80 -17.21 61.88
N ASN A 387 -21.83 -18.05 61.79
CA ASN A 387 -22.49 -18.66 62.95
C ASN A 387 -22.04 -20.11 63.19
N TRP A 388 -21.11 -20.63 62.39
CA TRP A 388 -20.62 -22.00 62.52
C TRP A 388 -19.95 -22.19 63.88
N GLN A 389 -20.42 -23.20 64.60
CA GLN A 389 -19.84 -23.61 65.88
C GLN A 389 -18.67 -24.58 65.64
N GLU A 390 -17.93 -24.92 66.69
CA GLU A 390 -16.81 -25.86 66.62
C GLU A 390 -17.20 -27.21 65.99
N GLU A 391 -18.44 -27.66 66.24
CA GLU A 391 -19.02 -28.87 65.62
C GLU A 391 -19.27 -28.72 64.11
N ASP A 392 -19.62 -27.53 63.62
CA ASP A 392 -19.81 -27.27 62.20
C ASP A 392 -18.45 -27.17 61.48
N TRP A 393 -17.49 -26.47 62.08
CA TRP A 393 -16.13 -26.38 61.56
C TRP A 393 -15.45 -27.74 61.45
N SER A 394 -15.58 -28.59 62.47
CA SER A 394 -15.02 -29.95 62.44
C SER A 394 -15.63 -30.85 61.35
N ARG A 395 -16.85 -30.54 60.87
CA ARG A 395 -17.49 -31.24 59.75
C ARG A 395 -17.10 -30.68 58.38
N GLN A 396 -17.04 -29.35 58.25
CA GLN A 396 -16.84 -28.69 56.95
C GLN A 396 -15.37 -28.58 56.55
N GLU A 397 -14.44 -28.43 57.51
CA GLU A 397 -13.02 -28.23 57.25
C GLU A 397 -12.32 -29.41 56.56
N PRO A 398 -12.56 -30.68 56.96
CA PRO A 398 -12.03 -31.82 56.23
C PRO A 398 -12.54 -31.89 54.78
N ILE A 399 -13.80 -31.52 54.55
CA ILE A 399 -14.42 -31.51 53.21
C ILE A 399 -13.77 -30.44 52.33
N LEU A 400 -13.55 -29.24 52.87
CA LEU A 400 -12.85 -28.16 52.15
C LEU A 400 -11.40 -28.54 51.82
N GLN A 401 -10.68 -29.17 52.75
CA GLN A 401 -9.32 -29.66 52.51
C GLN A 401 -9.29 -30.76 51.44
N GLU A 402 -10.27 -31.66 51.46
CA GLU A 402 -10.35 -32.74 50.47
C GLU A 402 -10.69 -32.19 49.07
N LEU A 403 -11.63 -31.27 48.95
CA LEU A 403 -12.04 -30.65 47.68
C LEU A 403 -10.89 -29.83 47.07
N LEU A 404 -10.24 -28.99 47.87
CA LEU A 404 -9.26 -28.03 47.36
C LEU A 404 -7.84 -28.59 47.28
N ALA A 405 -7.58 -29.74 47.93
CA ALA A 405 -6.29 -30.43 47.95
C ALA A 405 -5.12 -29.47 48.28
N ASP A 406 -4.16 -29.33 47.36
CA ASP A 406 -2.99 -28.45 47.47
C ASP A 406 -3.33 -26.95 47.47
N ARG A 407 -4.51 -26.56 46.96
CA ARG A 407 -5.01 -25.17 46.98
C ARG A 407 -5.69 -24.79 48.30
N ALA A 408 -5.91 -25.75 49.21
CA ALA A 408 -6.67 -25.52 50.44
C ALA A 408 -6.00 -24.47 51.35
N GLU A 409 -4.69 -24.56 51.56
CA GLU A 409 -3.97 -23.66 52.47
C GLU A 409 -4.00 -22.21 51.98
N SER A 410 -3.83 -21.99 50.67
CA SER A 410 -3.78 -20.65 50.08
C SER A 410 -5.14 -19.97 49.92
N LEU A 411 -6.24 -20.73 49.88
CA LEU A 411 -7.60 -20.21 49.69
C LEU A 411 -8.43 -20.18 50.96
N VAL A 412 -8.27 -21.17 51.85
CA VAL A 412 -9.08 -21.28 53.09
C VAL A 412 -8.56 -20.35 54.17
N LEU A 413 -7.23 -20.17 54.31
CA LEU A 413 -6.66 -19.34 55.37
C LEU A 413 -7.05 -17.85 55.23
N PRO A 414 -6.89 -17.19 54.06
CA PRO A 414 -7.30 -15.79 53.91
C PRO A 414 -8.81 -15.59 54.09
N TRP A 415 -9.62 -16.57 53.68
CA TRP A 415 -11.07 -16.55 53.91
C TRP A 415 -11.42 -16.66 55.40
N LYS A 416 -10.76 -17.55 56.15
CA LYS A 416 -10.95 -17.67 57.61
C LYS A 416 -10.57 -16.39 58.35
N ASP A 417 -9.47 -15.75 57.96
CA ASP A 417 -9.03 -14.48 58.54
C ASP A 417 -10.08 -13.38 58.27
N ALA A 418 -10.58 -13.29 57.04
CA ALA A 418 -11.62 -12.32 56.67
C ALA A 418 -12.96 -12.61 57.37
N LEU A 419 -13.34 -13.88 57.54
CA LEU A 419 -14.54 -14.27 58.27
C LEU A 419 -14.44 -13.90 59.76
N SER A 420 -13.26 -14.08 60.36
CA SER A 420 -13.00 -13.70 61.76
C SER A 420 -13.05 -12.19 61.94
N ALA A 421 -12.48 -11.42 61.01
CA ALA A 421 -12.55 -9.96 61.00
C ALA A 421 -14.00 -9.45 60.84
N LEU A 422 -14.81 -10.12 60.02
CA LEU A 422 -16.24 -9.80 59.87
C LEU A 422 -17.04 -10.11 61.14
N GLU A 423 -16.71 -11.20 61.84
CA GLU A 423 -17.31 -11.53 63.15
C GLU A 423 -16.98 -10.45 64.19
N GLU A 424 -15.72 -10.02 64.26
CA GLU A 424 -15.27 -8.96 65.15
C GLU A 424 -15.96 -7.62 64.85
N ALA A 425 -16.06 -7.24 63.57
CA ALA A 425 -16.76 -6.02 63.18
C ALA A 425 -18.27 -6.08 63.49
N THR A 426 -18.91 -7.25 63.33
CA THR A 426 -20.31 -7.47 63.73
C THR A 426 -20.51 -7.26 65.23
N ARG A 427 -19.58 -7.78 66.04
CA ARG A 427 -19.58 -7.59 67.50
C ARG A 427 -19.35 -6.13 67.87
N GLY A 428 -18.48 -5.42 67.15
CA GLY A 428 -18.28 -3.97 67.30
C GLY A 428 -19.57 -3.18 67.10
N VAL A 429 -20.35 -3.49 66.05
CA VAL A 429 -21.67 -2.87 65.84
C VAL A 429 -22.64 -3.19 66.99
N GLU A 430 -22.67 -4.43 67.47
CA GLU A 430 -23.48 -4.85 68.62
C GLU A 430 -23.15 -4.06 69.89
N GLU A 431 -21.87 -3.97 70.24
CA GLU A 431 -21.38 -3.25 71.42
C GLU A 431 -21.73 -1.76 71.37
N LYS A 432 -21.47 -1.09 70.24
CA LYS A 432 -21.75 0.34 70.08
C LYS A 432 -23.24 0.63 70.02
N ALA A 433 -24.03 -0.22 69.37
CA ALA A 433 -25.48 -0.10 69.34
C ALA A 433 -26.07 -0.25 70.76
N ASN A 434 -25.63 -1.24 71.53
CA ASN A 434 -26.08 -1.47 72.90
C ASN A 434 -25.68 -0.32 73.84
N ALA A 435 -24.46 0.22 73.70
CA ALA A 435 -24.01 1.38 74.47
C ALA A 435 -24.87 2.63 74.19
N LEU A 436 -25.18 2.89 72.92
CA LEU A 436 -26.05 4.00 72.50
C LEU A 436 -27.49 3.80 73.00
N GLN A 437 -28.04 2.58 72.90
CA GLN A 437 -29.38 2.28 73.44
C GLN A 437 -29.46 2.50 74.96
N THR A 438 -28.44 2.06 75.71
CA THR A 438 -28.38 2.22 77.16
C THR A 438 -28.42 3.69 77.56
N MET A 439 -27.66 4.54 76.84
CA MET A 439 -27.70 5.98 77.03
C MET A 439 -29.09 6.56 76.72
N LEU A 440 -29.69 6.20 75.58
CA LEU A 440 -30.99 6.72 75.15
C LEU A 440 -32.16 6.28 76.03
N VAL A 441 -32.04 5.18 76.77
CA VAL A 441 -33.05 4.77 77.77
C VAL A 441 -33.01 5.66 79.00
N SER A 442 -31.83 6.17 79.37
CA SER A 442 -31.63 7.02 80.55
C SER A 442 -31.72 8.52 80.26
N LEU A 443 -31.71 8.92 78.98
CA LEU A 443 -31.74 10.32 78.57
C LEU A 443 -33.17 10.87 78.45
N GLY A 444 -33.53 11.82 79.32
CA GLY A 444 -34.76 12.62 79.20
C GLY A 444 -34.45 14.06 78.79
N LEU A 445 -35.26 14.64 77.90
CA LEU A 445 -35.12 16.02 77.41
C LEU A 445 -35.06 17.08 78.52
N GLU A 446 -35.72 16.82 79.64
CA GLU A 446 -35.71 17.77 80.76
C GLU A 446 -34.37 17.86 81.49
N GLN A 447 -33.55 16.80 81.40
CA GLN A 447 -32.26 16.67 82.05
C GLN A 447 -31.09 16.84 81.07
N LEU A 448 -31.36 17.30 79.85
CA LEU A 448 -30.36 17.52 78.82
C LEU A 448 -29.46 18.70 79.21
N ASP A 449 -28.15 18.54 79.01
CA ASP A 449 -27.12 19.55 79.18
C ASP A 449 -26.08 19.39 78.05
N GLU A 450 -25.16 20.35 77.93
CA GLU A 450 -24.14 20.36 76.87
C GLU A 450 -23.26 19.09 76.89
N ALA A 451 -22.92 18.58 78.08
CA ALA A 451 -22.09 17.37 78.23
C ALA A 451 -22.80 16.10 77.75
N LYS A 452 -24.10 15.97 77.98
CA LYS A 452 -24.91 14.83 77.50
C LYS A 452 -25.14 14.87 75.99
N ILE A 453 -25.23 16.05 75.39
CA ILE A 453 -25.28 16.19 73.93
C ILE A 453 -23.97 15.71 73.33
N GLU A 454 -22.84 16.13 73.89
CA GLU A 454 -21.51 15.71 73.44
C GLU A 454 -21.31 14.19 73.57
N ASP A 455 -21.66 13.58 74.71
CA ASP A 455 -21.57 12.12 74.88
C ASP A 455 -22.50 11.36 73.93
N LEU A 456 -23.70 11.89 73.64
CA LEU A 456 -24.63 11.26 72.69
C LEU A 456 -24.07 11.30 71.27
N GLU A 457 -23.53 12.44 70.85
CA GLU A 457 -22.91 12.59 69.54
C GLU A 457 -21.68 11.68 69.39
N ASN A 458 -20.87 11.54 70.44
CA ASN A 458 -19.74 10.61 70.45
C ASN A 458 -20.23 9.16 70.28
N LYS A 459 -21.27 8.73 70.99
CA LYS A 459 -21.82 7.37 70.83
C LYS A 459 -22.47 7.14 69.47
N VAL A 460 -23.11 8.16 68.89
CA VAL A 460 -23.60 8.10 67.50
C VAL A 460 -22.42 7.98 66.53
N THR A 461 -21.36 8.76 66.73
CA THR A 461 -20.12 8.68 65.93
C THR A 461 -19.50 7.29 66.01
N ASP A 462 -19.36 6.74 67.21
CA ASP A 462 -18.82 5.41 67.46
C ASP A 462 -19.61 4.32 66.73
N LEU A 463 -20.96 4.39 66.74
CA LEU A 463 -21.81 3.43 66.04
C LEU A 463 -21.59 3.51 64.52
N PHE A 464 -21.55 4.72 63.95
CA PHE A 464 -21.34 4.88 62.51
C PHE A 464 -19.92 4.48 62.06
N GLN A 465 -18.91 4.72 62.90
CA GLN A 465 -17.57 4.18 62.67
C GLN A 465 -17.55 2.65 62.71
N ALA A 466 -18.29 2.02 63.63
CA ALA A 466 -18.41 0.56 63.67
C ALA A 466 -19.14 0.01 62.42
N THR A 467 -20.14 0.72 61.88
CA THR A 467 -20.80 0.32 60.63
C THR A 467 -19.88 0.47 59.42
N GLU A 468 -19.03 1.50 59.35
CA GLU A 468 -18.01 1.63 58.30
C GLU A 468 -16.96 0.51 58.37
N GLN A 469 -16.53 0.14 59.58
CA GLN A 469 -15.63 -1.00 59.80
C GLN A 469 -16.28 -2.32 59.38
N PHE A 470 -17.58 -2.49 59.64
CA PHE A 470 -18.34 -3.64 59.16
C PHE A 470 -18.40 -3.70 57.64
N ASP A 471 -18.73 -2.60 56.96
CA ASP A 471 -18.82 -2.57 55.49
C ASP A 471 -17.47 -2.93 54.86
N LYS A 472 -16.37 -2.40 55.42
CA LYS A 472 -15.02 -2.76 54.99
C LYS A 472 -14.73 -4.25 55.20
N ALA A 473 -15.06 -4.80 56.37
CA ALA A 473 -14.86 -6.23 56.65
C ALA A 473 -15.71 -7.12 55.73
N LEU A 474 -16.92 -6.69 55.35
CA LEU A 474 -17.78 -7.40 54.40
C LEU A 474 -17.20 -7.38 52.99
N GLU A 475 -16.62 -6.26 52.55
CA GLU A 475 -15.93 -6.16 51.26
C GLU A 475 -14.64 -6.99 51.21
N ASP A 476 -13.86 -6.99 52.30
CA ASP A 476 -12.67 -7.83 52.42
C ASP A 476 -13.05 -9.33 52.44
N TYR A 477 -14.17 -9.68 53.09
CA TYR A 477 -14.76 -11.02 53.03
C TYR A 477 -15.18 -11.41 51.60
N GLU A 478 -15.93 -10.55 50.90
CA GLU A 478 -16.34 -10.76 49.50
C GLU A 478 -15.13 -11.03 48.60
N ARG A 479 -14.05 -10.25 48.77
CA ARG A 479 -12.80 -10.42 48.02
C ARG A 479 -12.11 -11.75 48.35
N ALA A 480 -12.07 -12.14 49.62
CA ALA A 480 -11.40 -13.37 50.06
C ALA A 480 -12.19 -14.64 49.69
N VAL A 481 -13.52 -14.59 49.73
CA VAL A 481 -14.39 -15.74 49.48
C VAL A 481 -14.58 -16.01 47.98
N THR A 482 -14.45 -15.01 47.10
CA THR A 482 -14.68 -15.18 45.65
C THR A 482 -13.78 -16.25 45.01
N PRO A 483 -12.43 -16.21 45.15
CA PRO A 483 -11.56 -17.25 44.59
C PRO A 483 -11.82 -18.63 45.20
N LEU A 484 -12.20 -18.69 46.47
CA LEU A 484 -12.58 -19.93 47.16
C LEU A 484 -13.86 -20.51 46.56
N LEU A 485 -14.90 -19.68 46.33
CA LEU A 485 -16.16 -20.11 45.72
C LEU A 485 -15.94 -20.63 44.30
N ASP A 486 -15.09 -19.99 43.50
CA ASP A 486 -14.81 -20.42 42.13
C ASP A 486 -14.10 -21.76 42.09
N ALA A 487 -13.06 -21.94 42.92
CA ALA A 487 -12.35 -23.22 43.04
C ALA A 487 -13.25 -24.35 43.60
N LEU A 488 -14.13 -24.02 44.55
CA LEU A 488 -15.09 -24.99 45.08
C LEU A 488 -16.16 -25.35 44.06
N ARG A 489 -16.67 -24.41 43.27
CA ARG A 489 -17.66 -24.69 42.19
C ARG A 489 -17.08 -25.68 41.17
N GLU A 490 -15.87 -25.41 40.69
CA GLU A 490 -15.15 -26.27 39.74
C GLU A 490 -15.06 -27.72 40.27
N GLU A 491 -14.57 -27.88 41.51
CA GLU A 491 -14.36 -29.21 42.09
C GLU A 491 -15.68 -29.92 42.46
N VAL A 492 -16.66 -29.16 42.97
CA VAL A 492 -17.98 -29.69 43.34
C VAL A 492 -18.69 -30.21 42.09
N ASP A 493 -18.59 -29.49 40.97
CA ASP A 493 -19.14 -29.93 39.69
C ASP A 493 -18.40 -31.15 39.15
N ARG A 494 -17.06 -31.16 39.22
CA ARG A 494 -16.24 -32.33 38.86
C ARG A 494 -16.61 -33.60 39.61
N ARG A 495 -16.67 -33.52 40.95
CA ARG A 495 -17.02 -34.69 41.79
C ARG A 495 -18.47 -35.11 41.66
N ALA A 496 -19.36 -34.17 41.34
CA ALA A 496 -20.75 -34.48 41.02
C ALA A 496 -20.93 -35.06 39.60
N GLY A 497 -19.89 -35.04 38.75
CA GLY A 497 -19.97 -35.44 37.34
C GLY A 497 -20.73 -34.45 36.46
N MET A 498 -20.80 -33.17 36.88
CA MET A 498 -21.63 -32.11 36.32
C MET A 498 -20.82 -31.01 35.62
N GLU A 499 -19.56 -31.29 35.25
CA GLU A 499 -18.70 -30.34 34.52
C GLU A 499 -19.41 -29.85 33.25
N GLY A 500 -19.35 -28.55 32.95
CA GLY A 500 -19.94 -27.98 31.75
C GLY A 500 -21.47 -27.82 31.78
N TRP A 501 -22.17 -28.30 32.81
CA TRP A 501 -23.64 -28.21 32.89
C TRP A 501 -24.12 -26.77 33.10
N GLN A 502 -23.40 -25.99 33.91
CA GLN A 502 -23.75 -24.60 34.15
C GLN A 502 -23.60 -23.76 32.88
N GLU A 503 -22.54 -24.01 32.12
CA GLU A 503 -22.26 -23.38 30.84
C GLU A 503 -23.34 -23.75 29.82
N LEU A 504 -23.76 -25.01 29.75
CA LEU A 504 -24.86 -25.43 28.89
C LEU A 504 -26.19 -24.77 29.30
N ILE A 505 -26.49 -24.67 30.60
CA ILE A 505 -27.68 -23.97 31.10
C ILE A 505 -27.64 -22.48 30.74
N ASN A 506 -26.49 -21.81 30.94
CA ASN A 506 -26.31 -20.42 30.58
C ASN A 506 -26.50 -20.22 29.06
N LEU A 507 -25.95 -21.13 28.24
CA LEU A 507 -26.12 -21.12 26.80
C LEU A 507 -27.59 -21.32 26.38
N CYS A 508 -28.33 -22.18 27.08
CA CYS A 508 -29.77 -22.38 26.88
C CYS A 508 -30.60 -21.13 27.25
N GLU A 509 -30.22 -20.43 28.31
CA GLU A 509 -30.82 -19.15 28.71
C GLU A 509 -30.57 -18.07 27.65
N GLN A 510 -29.37 -18.08 27.05
CA GLN A 510 -28.94 -17.16 26.00
C GLN A 510 -29.28 -17.62 24.57
N ARG A 511 -30.22 -18.56 24.39
CA ARG A 511 -30.54 -19.17 23.08
C ARG A 511 -30.87 -18.17 21.97
N ASP A 512 -31.51 -17.05 22.27
CA ASP A 512 -31.83 -16.01 21.27
C ASP A 512 -30.56 -15.26 20.84
N ALA A 513 -29.65 -14.98 21.78
CA ALA A 513 -28.35 -14.38 21.48
C ALA A 513 -27.44 -15.36 20.73
N LEU A 514 -27.49 -16.65 21.07
CA LEU A 514 -26.82 -17.73 20.32
C LEU A 514 -27.33 -17.79 18.88
N LEU A 515 -28.65 -17.76 18.66
CA LEU A 515 -29.25 -17.75 17.33
C LEU A 515 -28.80 -16.52 16.53
N GLY A 516 -28.86 -15.33 17.13
CA GLY A 516 -28.41 -14.09 16.48
C GLY A 516 -26.95 -14.19 16.04
N TRP A 517 -26.06 -14.64 16.92
CA TRP A 517 -24.65 -14.84 16.60
C TRP A 517 -24.44 -15.89 15.50
N LEU A 518 -25.15 -17.03 15.54
CA LEU A 518 -25.01 -18.07 14.51
C LEU A 518 -25.46 -17.57 13.12
N ILE A 519 -26.51 -16.74 13.04
CA ILE A 519 -26.95 -16.10 11.79
C ILE A 519 -25.86 -15.18 11.25
N GLU A 520 -25.32 -14.29 12.08
CA GLU A 520 -24.25 -13.37 11.67
C GLU A 520 -22.98 -14.11 11.27
N ARG A 521 -22.61 -15.16 12.01
CA ARG A 521 -21.46 -16.03 11.70
C ARG A 521 -21.65 -16.78 10.39
N ALA A 522 -22.85 -17.28 10.10
CA ALA A 522 -23.17 -17.93 8.83
C ALA A 522 -23.10 -16.95 7.66
N ALA A 523 -23.63 -15.74 7.82
CA ALA A 523 -23.53 -14.67 6.81
C ALA A 523 -22.07 -14.27 6.56
N PHE A 524 -21.27 -14.13 7.62
CA PHE A 524 -19.83 -13.87 7.52
C PHE A 524 -19.10 -14.97 6.72
N ARG A 525 -19.35 -16.25 7.01
CA ARG A 525 -18.77 -17.37 6.27
C ARG A 525 -19.19 -17.37 4.80
N ALA A 526 -20.46 -17.11 4.50
CA ALA A 526 -20.97 -17.00 3.13
C ALA A 526 -20.23 -15.91 2.35
N VAL A 527 -20.06 -14.72 2.94
CA VAL A 527 -19.27 -13.63 2.32
C VAL A 527 -17.80 -14.04 2.11
N GLN A 528 -17.19 -14.73 3.07
CA GLN A 528 -15.82 -15.24 2.91
C GLN A 528 -15.70 -16.24 1.75
N GLU A 529 -16.66 -17.14 1.60
CA GLU A 529 -16.72 -18.10 0.49
C GLU A 529 -16.92 -17.40 -0.86
N GLU A 530 -17.84 -16.43 -0.95
CA GLU A 530 -18.06 -15.62 -2.14
C GLU A 530 -16.79 -14.85 -2.55
N VAL A 531 -16.11 -14.22 -1.59
CA VAL A 531 -14.85 -13.50 -1.85
C VAL A 531 -13.75 -14.45 -2.29
N ASN A 532 -13.64 -15.64 -1.68
CA ASN A 532 -12.68 -16.66 -2.12
C ASN A 532 -12.95 -17.12 -3.55
N LYS A 533 -14.23 -17.34 -3.89
CA LYS A 533 -14.64 -17.72 -5.23
C LYS A 533 -14.32 -16.61 -6.24
N ALA A 534 -14.60 -15.36 -5.91
CA ALA A 534 -14.25 -14.22 -6.75
C ALA A 534 -12.73 -14.12 -7.01
N ILE A 535 -11.89 -14.33 -5.98
CA ILE A 535 -10.43 -14.37 -6.15
C ILE A 535 -10.03 -15.49 -7.12
N GLN A 536 -10.60 -16.69 -6.99
CA GLN A 536 -10.32 -17.82 -7.87
C GLN A 536 -10.74 -17.54 -9.32
N GLU A 537 -11.93 -16.98 -9.51
CA GLU A 537 -12.45 -16.58 -10.83
C GLU A 537 -11.55 -15.53 -11.50
N ILE A 538 -11.07 -14.54 -10.74
CA ILE A 538 -10.13 -13.53 -11.24
C ILE A 538 -8.77 -14.15 -11.58
N ASP A 539 -8.24 -15.03 -10.74
CA ASP A 539 -6.98 -15.72 -11.01
C ASP A 539 -7.08 -16.59 -12.28
N GLN A 540 -8.23 -17.23 -12.51
CA GLN A 540 -8.51 -17.98 -13.73
C GLN A 540 -8.63 -17.06 -14.95
N ALA A 541 -9.42 -15.97 -14.87
CA ALA A 541 -9.55 -15.02 -15.97
C ALA A 541 -8.21 -14.36 -16.32
N LYS A 542 -7.39 -14.01 -15.32
CA LYS A 542 -6.03 -13.51 -15.52
C LYS A 542 -5.16 -14.52 -16.25
N ALA A 543 -5.30 -15.80 -15.89
CA ALA A 543 -4.57 -16.88 -16.53
C ALA A 543 -4.95 -17.05 -18.01
N GLU A 544 -6.22 -16.94 -18.34
CA GLU A 544 -6.73 -17.03 -19.72
C GLU A 544 -6.26 -15.82 -20.56
N VAL A 545 -6.42 -14.60 -20.05
CA VAL A 545 -5.95 -13.37 -20.72
C VAL A 545 -4.44 -13.40 -20.97
N LEU A 546 -3.66 -13.88 -19.98
CA LEU A 546 -2.22 -14.02 -20.14
C LEU A 546 -1.89 -15.02 -21.24
N ASP A 547 -2.52 -16.20 -21.27
CA ASP A 547 -2.27 -17.20 -22.30
C ASP A 547 -2.60 -16.67 -23.70
N ASP A 548 -3.73 -15.96 -23.87
CA ASP A 548 -4.10 -15.34 -25.14
C ASP A 548 -3.09 -14.27 -25.59
N LYS A 549 -2.68 -13.40 -24.67
CA LYS A 549 -1.65 -12.39 -24.94
C LYS A 549 -0.29 -13.01 -25.25
N PHE A 550 0.09 -14.11 -24.58
CA PHE A 550 1.29 -14.87 -24.90
C PHE A 550 1.21 -15.55 -26.27
N ASN A 551 0.05 -16.06 -26.65
CA ASN A 551 -0.16 -16.66 -27.96
C ASN A 551 0.02 -15.63 -29.08
N ASP A 552 -0.60 -14.44 -28.97
CA ASP A 552 -0.41 -13.34 -29.92
C ASP A 552 1.06 -12.91 -30.02
N LEU A 553 1.72 -12.71 -28.87
CA LEU A 553 3.14 -12.36 -28.85
C LEU A 553 4.00 -13.46 -29.46
N SER A 554 3.72 -14.73 -29.16
CA SER A 554 4.43 -15.89 -29.70
C SER A 554 4.32 -15.94 -31.22
N GLN A 555 3.14 -15.68 -31.78
CA GLN A 555 2.95 -15.63 -33.23
C GLN A 555 3.76 -14.49 -33.88
N LYS A 556 3.81 -13.32 -33.23
CA LYS A 556 4.62 -12.17 -33.71
C LYS A 556 6.11 -12.48 -33.66
N ILE A 557 6.61 -13.09 -32.58
CA ILE A 557 8.01 -13.52 -32.46
C ILE A 557 8.32 -14.59 -33.51
N LEU A 558 7.43 -15.58 -33.68
CA LEU A 558 7.59 -16.64 -34.67
C LEU A 558 7.65 -16.09 -36.10
N ARG A 559 6.86 -15.06 -36.41
CA ARG A 559 6.92 -14.37 -37.71
C ARG A 559 8.32 -13.82 -37.98
N TRP A 560 8.89 -13.08 -37.02
CA TRP A 560 10.24 -12.53 -37.16
C TRP A 560 11.32 -13.62 -37.16
N TRP A 561 11.14 -14.67 -36.35
CA TRP A 561 12.01 -15.84 -36.36
C TRP A 561 12.07 -16.49 -37.76
N ASN A 562 10.93 -16.73 -38.39
CA ASN A 562 10.86 -17.37 -39.72
C ASN A 562 11.47 -16.50 -40.84
N LEU A 563 11.54 -15.17 -40.66
CA LEU A 563 12.26 -14.29 -41.57
C LEU A 563 13.78 -14.43 -41.43
N LEU A 564 14.27 -14.68 -40.21
CA LEU A 564 15.70 -14.87 -39.93
C LEU A 564 16.19 -16.30 -40.20
N ARG A 565 15.36 -17.29 -39.85
CA ARG A 565 15.67 -18.73 -39.81
C ARG A 565 14.54 -19.53 -40.47
N PRO A 566 14.38 -19.44 -41.81
CA PRO A 566 13.38 -20.20 -42.52
C PRO A 566 13.67 -21.71 -42.48
N ASP A 567 12.61 -22.51 -42.41
CA ASP A 567 12.63 -23.97 -42.62
C ASP A 567 13.58 -24.78 -41.70
N GLU A 568 13.89 -24.28 -40.51
CA GLU A 568 14.72 -25.03 -39.55
C GLU A 568 13.95 -26.14 -38.82
N PRO A 569 14.51 -27.37 -38.71
CA PRO A 569 13.92 -28.45 -37.92
C PRO A 569 13.78 -28.13 -36.43
N THR A 570 14.63 -27.23 -35.92
CA THR A 570 14.59 -26.75 -34.54
C THR A 570 14.14 -25.30 -34.55
N SER A 571 12.90 -25.04 -34.14
CA SER A 571 12.26 -23.74 -34.32
C SER A 571 11.65 -23.20 -33.03
N PHE A 572 11.39 -21.89 -32.97
CA PHE A 572 10.67 -21.31 -31.85
C PHE A 572 9.21 -21.79 -31.85
N HIS A 573 8.71 -22.25 -30.70
CA HIS A 573 7.32 -22.66 -30.55
C HIS A 573 6.46 -21.53 -29.98
N GLY A 574 6.89 -20.97 -28.85
CA GLY A 574 6.12 -19.95 -28.15
C GLY A 574 6.64 -19.65 -26.74
N VAL A 575 6.12 -18.55 -26.21
CA VAL A 575 6.26 -18.15 -24.81
C VAL A 575 5.15 -18.84 -24.01
N GLN A 576 5.50 -19.58 -22.97
CA GLN A 576 4.55 -20.35 -22.17
C GLN A 576 4.80 -20.16 -20.68
N ARG A 577 3.75 -20.30 -19.88
CA ARG A 577 3.88 -20.30 -18.42
C ARG A 577 4.46 -21.64 -17.93
N GLY A 578 5.52 -21.58 -17.13
CA GLY A 578 6.27 -22.71 -16.60
C GLY A 578 6.28 -22.84 -15.07
N GLY A 579 6.70 -24.00 -14.59
CA GLY A 579 6.88 -24.32 -13.17
C GLY A 579 5.61 -24.75 -12.41
N SER A 580 5.79 -25.31 -11.20
CA SER A 580 4.69 -25.66 -10.30
C SER A 580 3.94 -24.38 -9.88
N GLY A 581 2.68 -24.26 -10.28
CA GLY A 581 1.87 -23.07 -10.02
C GLY A 581 1.93 -21.96 -11.09
N ARG A 582 2.45 -22.22 -12.31
CA ARG A 582 2.40 -21.30 -13.48
C ARG A 582 2.97 -19.89 -13.21
N ARG A 583 3.99 -19.80 -12.34
CA ARG A 583 4.55 -18.52 -11.88
C ARG A 583 5.59 -17.93 -12.83
N PHE A 584 6.27 -18.77 -13.61
CA PHE A 584 7.38 -18.35 -14.45
C PHE A 584 7.00 -18.37 -15.93
N ILE A 585 7.82 -17.72 -16.74
CA ILE A 585 7.67 -17.70 -18.19
C ILE A 585 8.88 -18.37 -18.83
N ASP A 586 8.61 -19.35 -19.69
CA ASP A 586 9.60 -20.08 -20.46
C ASP A 586 9.42 -19.80 -21.95
N LEU A 587 10.54 -19.73 -22.68
CA LEU A 587 10.51 -19.73 -24.15
C LEU A 587 10.75 -21.17 -24.60
N LYS A 588 9.78 -21.75 -25.30
CA LYS A 588 9.85 -23.13 -25.76
C LYS A 588 10.31 -23.22 -27.21
N ALA A 589 11.18 -24.18 -27.46
CA ALA A 589 11.62 -24.63 -28.77
C ALA A 589 10.84 -25.89 -29.15
N ARG A 590 10.52 -26.02 -30.45
CA ARG A 590 10.01 -27.25 -31.05
C ARG A 590 11.15 -27.93 -31.81
N LEU A 591 11.34 -29.20 -31.51
CA LEU A 591 12.29 -30.09 -32.18
C LEU A 591 11.48 -31.02 -33.08
N ASP A 592 11.41 -30.69 -34.37
CA ASP A 592 10.65 -31.45 -35.36
C ASP A 592 11.46 -32.68 -35.80
N ASN A 593 10.78 -33.84 -35.89
CA ASN A 593 11.35 -35.06 -36.42
C ASN A 593 10.98 -35.18 -37.91
N PRO A 594 11.95 -35.23 -38.84
CA PRO A 594 11.67 -35.31 -40.29
C PRO A 594 10.78 -36.49 -40.71
N ASP A 595 10.79 -37.58 -39.94
CA ASP A 595 10.10 -38.83 -40.26
C ASP A 595 8.73 -39.00 -39.56
N ALA A 596 8.32 -38.05 -38.71
CA ALA A 596 7.04 -38.10 -38.00
C ALA A 596 6.03 -37.12 -38.60
N ALA A 597 4.74 -37.49 -38.61
CA ALA A 597 3.67 -36.56 -39.00
C ALA A 597 3.80 -35.25 -38.20
N ALA A 598 3.65 -34.10 -38.86
CA ALA A 598 4.00 -32.73 -38.44
C ALA A 598 3.44 -32.22 -37.09
N THR A 599 2.75 -33.07 -36.33
CA THR A 599 2.13 -32.80 -35.03
C THR A 599 2.84 -33.44 -33.83
N GLN A 600 4.00 -34.10 -34.01
CA GLN A 600 4.73 -34.82 -32.93
C GLN A 600 6.10 -34.22 -32.55
N GLY A 601 6.36 -32.94 -32.83
CA GLY A 601 7.59 -32.28 -32.39
C GLY A 601 7.73 -32.25 -30.86
N VAL A 602 8.94 -32.48 -30.34
CA VAL A 602 9.21 -32.47 -28.89
C VAL A 602 9.47 -31.04 -28.43
N LEU A 603 8.76 -30.60 -27.37
CA LEU A 603 8.99 -29.29 -26.76
C LEU A 603 10.11 -29.34 -25.70
N ARG A 604 11.02 -28.38 -25.77
CA ARG A 604 12.11 -28.15 -24.80
C ARG A 604 12.28 -26.66 -24.54
N ASP A 605 12.96 -26.31 -23.46
CA ASP A 605 13.33 -24.92 -23.21
C ASP A 605 14.33 -24.45 -24.25
N ALA A 606 14.02 -23.35 -24.95
CA ALA A 606 14.86 -22.80 -26.01
C ALA A 606 16.28 -22.52 -25.53
N VAL A 607 16.43 -21.98 -24.32
CA VAL A 607 17.74 -21.72 -23.68
C VAL A 607 18.59 -22.97 -23.52
N ALA A 608 17.98 -24.15 -23.39
CA ALA A 608 18.68 -25.41 -23.17
C ALA A 608 19.07 -26.13 -24.46
N VAL A 609 18.43 -25.83 -25.60
CA VAL A 609 18.60 -26.58 -26.86
C VAL A 609 19.06 -25.73 -28.04
N PHE A 610 18.85 -24.42 -28.01
CA PHE A 610 19.28 -23.53 -29.08
C PHE A 610 20.78 -23.23 -29.00
N SER A 611 21.42 -23.19 -30.16
CA SER A 611 22.78 -22.68 -30.32
C SER A 611 22.88 -21.18 -30.04
N ASP A 612 24.11 -20.67 -29.89
CA ASP A 612 24.37 -19.25 -29.68
C ASP A 612 23.77 -18.35 -30.77
N SER A 613 23.83 -18.78 -32.04
CA SER A 613 23.22 -18.04 -33.14
C SER A 613 21.69 -18.08 -33.08
N GLN A 614 21.10 -19.24 -32.74
CA GLN A 614 19.66 -19.36 -32.54
C GLN A 614 19.16 -18.46 -31.41
N LEU A 615 19.85 -18.41 -30.28
CA LEU A 615 19.49 -17.52 -29.18
C LEU A 615 19.59 -16.03 -29.56
N ASN A 616 20.59 -15.65 -30.37
CA ASN A 616 20.71 -14.30 -30.92
C ASN A 616 19.53 -13.95 -31.84
N CYS A 617 19.16 -14.86 -32.75
CA CYS A 617 18.03 -14.68 -33.65
C CYS A 617 16.70 -14.60 -32.90
N LEU A 618 16.52 -15.41 -31.84
CA LEU A 618 15.32 -15.35 -30.98
C LEU A 618 15.25 -14.01 -30.24
N GLY A 619 16.38 -13.53 -29.72
CA GLY A 619 16.50 -12.23 -29.09
C GLY A 619 16.12 -11.08 -30.01
N LEU A 620 16.67 -11.09 -31.24
CA LEU A 620 16.33 -10.12 -32.29
C LEU A 620 14.84 -10.19 -32.65
N ALA A 621 14.31 -11.40 -32.89
CA ALA A 621 12.90 -11.60 -33.22
C ALA A 621 11.96 -11.09 -32.11
N ALA A 622 12.30 -11.34 -30.84
CA ALA A 622 11.55 -10.85 -29.70
C ALA A 622 11.57 -9.31 -29.59
N PHE A 623 12.74 -8.70 -29.81
CA PHE A 623 12.90 -7.26 -29.82
C PHE A 623 12.11 -6.58 -30.96
N LEU A 624 12.15 -7.14 -32.18
CA LEU A 624 11.42 -6.60 -33.32
C LEU A 624 9.90 -6.75 -33.16
N ALA A 625 9.44 -7.92 -32.67
CA ALA A 625 8.03 -8.15 -32.38
C ALA A 625 7.48 -7.10 -31.40
N ARG A 626 8.26 -6.77 -30.37
CA ARG A 626 7.92 -5.71 -29.42
C ARG A 626 7.90 -4.33 -30.08
N THR A 627 8.98 -3.96 -30.78
CA THR A 627 9.12 -2.61 -31.37
C THR A 627 7.97 -2.29 -32.33
N ILE A 628 7.54 -3.27 -33.13
CA ILE A 628 6.37 -3.11 -34.01
C ILE A 628 5.06 -2.98 -33.24
N ARG A 629 4.87 -3.76 -32.17
CA ARG A 629 3.68 -3.69 -31.32
C ARG A 629 3.53 -2.32 -30.66
N GLU A 630 4.64 -1.73 -30.23
CA GLU A 630 4.66 -0.43 -29.55
C GLU A 630 4.53 0.75 -30.51
N GLY A 631 4.89 0.58 -31.78
CA GLY A 631 4.67 1.59 -32.81
C GLY A 631 5.56 2.83 -32.70
N THR A 632 6.79 2.67 -32.20
CA THR A 632 7.76 3.76 -31.98
C THR A 632 8.14 4.53 -33.26
N GLY A 633 7.92 3.94 -34.43
CA GLY A 633 8.13 4.56 -35.74
C GLY A 633 9.56 4.46 -36.29
N PHE A 634 10.54 4.20 -35.42
CA PHE A 634 11.92 3.93 -35.80
C PHE A 634 12.54 2.83 -34.91
N VAL A 635 13.63 2.24 -35.40
CA VAL A 635 14.43 1.25 -34.70
C VAL A 635 15.92 1.47 -34.92
N VAL A 636 16.72 1.33 -33.86
CA VAL A 636 18.18 1.40 -33.93
C VAL A 636 18.75 0.01 -33.68
N LEU A 637 19.59 -0.49 -34.58
CA LEU A 637 20.16 -1.83 -34.51
C LEU A 637 21.69 -1.75 -34.49
N ASP A 638 22.32 -2.06 -33.37
CA ASP A 638 23.77 -2.07 -33.19
C ASP A 638 24.31 -3.50 -33.27
N ASP A 639 24.95 -3.86 -34.40
CA ASP A 639 25.36 -5.23 -34.74
C ASP A 639 24.29 -6.30 -34.45
N PRO A 640 23.12 -6.25 -35.12
CA PRO A 640 22.01 -7.16 -34.83
C PRO A 640 22.31 -8.63 -35.16
N VAL A 641 23.27 -8.89 -36.05
CA VAL A 641 23.69 -10.24 -36.46
C VAL A 641 25.21 -10.35 -36.32
N PRO A 642 25.74 -11.42 -35.68
CA PRO A 642 27.18 -11.65 -35.58
C PRO A 642 27.83 -11.81 -36.97
N ALA A 643 29.02 -11.22 -37.18
CA ALA A 643 29.74 -11.27 -38.45
C ALA A 643 30.11 -12.69 -38.93
N SER A 644 30.20 -13.65 -38.00
CA SER A 644 30.48 -15.06 -38.31
C SER A 644 29.32 -15.80 -38.97
N ASP A 645 28.13 -15.18 -39.00
CA ASP A 645 26.90 -15.85 -39.38
C ASP A 645 26.40 -15.42 -40.77
N GLU A 646 27.03 -15.96 -41.81
CA GLU A 646 26.88 -15.51 -43.20
C GLU A 646 25.48 -15.75 -43.78
N GLU A 647 24.86 -16.90 -43.48
CA GLU A 647 23.52 -17.24 -43.95
C GLU A 647 22.46 -16.33 -43.32
N HIS A 648 22.52 -16.14 -42.00
CA HIS A 648 21.56 -15.30 -41.27
C HIS A 648 21.76 -13.81 -41.57
N ARG A 649 22.99 -13.38 -41.88
CA ARG A 649 23.25 -12.03 -42.40
C ARG A 649 22.47 -11.78 -43.69
N ALA A 650 22.49 -12.72 -44.63
CA ALA A 650 21.74 -12.60 -45.88
C ALA A 650 20.22 -12.51 -45.61
N PHE A 651 19.67 -13.39 -44.77
CA PHE A 651 18.24 -13.34 -44.42
C PHE A 651 17.85 -12.06 -43.68
N PHE A 652 18.68 -11.56 -42.78
CA PHE A 652 18.46 -10.28 -42.12
C PHE A 652 18.38 -9.13 -43.14
N ILE A 653 19.35 -9.05 -44.05
CA ILE A 653 19.40 -8.00 -45.07
C ILE A 653 18.22 -8.12 -46.05
N ASP A 654 17.90 -9.33 -46.51
CA ASP A 654 16.92 -9.53 -47.59
C ASP A 654 15.47 -9.56 -47.10
N ARG A 655 15.23 -10.03 -45.88
CA ARG A 655 13.87 -10.28 -45.36
C ARG A 655 13.50 -9.36 -44.21
N VAL A 656 14.38 -9.23 -43.20
CA VAL A 656 14.06 -8.43 -41.99
C VAL A 656 14.06 -6.93 -42.29
N LEU A 657 15.10 -6.42 -42.96
CA LEU A 657 15.16 -5.01 -43.34
C LEU A 657 14.05 -4.63 -44.33
N ASP A 658 13.70 -5.51 -45.26
CA ASP A 658 12.60 -5.32 -46.22
C ASP A 658 11.25 -5.25 -45.50
N GLU A 659 11.00 -6.15 -44.54
CA GLU A 659 9.77 -6.15 -43.74
C GLU A 659 9.64 -4.90 -42.86
N LEU A 660 10.73 -4.45 -42.24
CA LEU A 660 10.75 -3.21 -41.45
C LEU A 660 10.42 -1.98 -42.32
N ASN A 661 11.04 -1.89 -43.50
CA ASN A 661 10.81 -0.80 -44.44
C ASN A 661 9.36 -0.81 -44.97
N ARG A 662 8.81 -1.99 -45.31
CA ARG A 662 7.40 -2.15 -45.72
C ARG A 662 6.41 -1.79 -44.61
N SER A 663 6.79 -2.02 -43.36
CA SER A 663 6.01 -1.64 -42.18
C SER A 663 6.08 -0.13 -41.87
N GLY A 664 6.82 0.65 -42.67
CA GLY A 664 6.96 2.10 -42.50
C GLY A 664 7.86 2.51 -41.33
N VAL A 665 8.62 1.58 -40.76
CA VAL A 665 9.56 1.84 -39.66
C VAL A 665 10.88 2.34 -40.21
N GLN A 666 11.37 3.47 -39.69
CA GLN A 666 12.70 3.96 -40.03
C GLN A 666 13.79 3.09 -39.38
N VAL A 667 14.77 2.64 -40.16
CA VAL A 667 15.83 1.75 -39.66
C VAL A 667 17.17 2.49 -39.58
N ILE A 668 17.78 2.54 -38.40
CA ILE A 668 19.13 3.07 -38.19
C ILE A 668 20.04 1.88 -37.84
N LEU A 669 20.76 1.36 -38.83
CA LEU A 669 21.62 0.18 -38.72
C LEU A 669 23.07 0.58 -38.49
N LEU A 670 23.64 0.18 -37.37
CA LEU A 670 25.06 0.33 -37.06
C LEU A 670 25.76 -1.01 -37.19
N THR A 671 26.81 -1.09 -38.00
CA THR A 671 27.57 -2.33 -38.18
C THR A 671 29.08 -2.12 -38.20
N HIS A 672 29.83 -3.06 -37.64
CA HIS A 672 31.28 -3.16 -37.88
C HIS A 672 31.62 -4.07 -39.07
N ASP A 673 30.66 -4.86 -39.56
CA ASP A 673 30.84 -5.76 -40.70
C ASP A 673 30.78 -4.95 -42.00
N GLU A 674 31.95 -4.77 -42.63
CA GLU A 674 32.07 -4.07 -43.90
C GLU A 674 31.28 -4.74 -45.03
N ARG A 675 31.09 -6.08 -44.97
CA ARG A 675 30.29 -6.82 -45.96
C ARG A 675 28.82 -6.47 -45.80
N MET A 676 28.27 -6.57 -44.58
CA MET A 676 26.89 -6.15 -44.28
C MET A 676 26.63 -4.72 -44.77
N TRP A 677 27.55 -3.80 -44.47
CA TRP A 677 27.43 -2.41 -44.90
C TRP A 677 27.33 -2.26 -46.42
N LYS A 678 28.22 -2.94 -47.18
CA LYS A 678 28.19 -2.93 -48.65
C LYS A 678 26.96 -3.61 -49.23
N ASP A 679 26.56 -4.74 -48.67
CA ASP A 679 25.42 -5.53 -49.13
C ASP A 679 24.11 -4.74 -48.96
N VAL A 680 23.92 -4.07 -47.80
CA VAL A 680 22.76 -3.20 -47.58
C VAL A 680 22.77 -2.01 -48.55
N GLN A 681 23.91 -1.37 -48.77
CA GLN A 681 24.03 -0.29 -49.75
C GLN A 681 23.62 -0.72 -51.15
N GLU A 682 24.14 -1.85 -51.62
CA GLU A 682 23.86 -2.33 -52.98
C GLU A 682 22.40 -2.77 -53.12
N ARG A 683 21.87 -3.49 -52.11
CA ARG A 683 20.50 -4.03 -52.11
C ARG A 683 19.43 -2.94 -52.05
N TYR A 684 19.68 -1.90 -51.26
CA TYR A 684 18.73 -0.81 -50.99
C TYR A 684 19.07 0.50 -51.70
N LYS A 685 19.98 0.49 -52.68
CA LYS A 685 20.35 1.68 -53.50
C LYS A 685 19.19 2.38 -54.23
N HIS A 686 18.05 1.69 -54.35
CA HIS A 686 16.84 2.22 -54.98
C HIS A 686 15.99 3.05 -54.01
N LEU A 687 16.29 3.00 -52.71
CA LEU A 687 15.71 3.83 -51.67
C LEU A 687 16.62 5.03 -51.39
N GLU A 688 16.06 6.05 -50.77
CA GLU A 688 16.85 7.12 -50.13
C GLU A 688 17.52 6.53 -48.88
N LEU A 689 18.75 6.06 -49.06
CA LEU A 689 19.58 5.42 -48.03
C LEU A 689 20.67 6.38 -47.56
N ASP A 690 20.65 6.73 -46.29
CA ASP A 690 21.73 7.53 -45.70
C ASP A 690 22.89 6.65 -45.28
N THR A 691 24.12 7.05 -45.60
CA THR A 691 25.31 6.23 -45.34
C THR A 691 26.37 7.03 -44.60
N PHE A 692 26.82 6.49 -43.47
CA PHE A 692 27.77 7.18 -42.60
C PHE A 692 28.96 6.28 -42.27
N ILE A 693 30.08 6.92 -41.98
CA ILE A 693 31.25 6.28 -41.37
C ILE A 693 31.57 6.99 -40.07
N VAL A 694 31.76 6.22 -39.00
CA VAL A 694 32.28 6.74 -37.73
C VAL A 694 33.72 6.30 -37.58
N SER A 695 34.59 7.26 -37.30
CA SER A 695 36.01 7.02 -37.04
C SER A 695 36.53 7.92 -35.92
N MET A 696 37.48 7.42 -35.16
CA MET A 696 38.18 8.09 -34.08
C MET A 696 39.67 8.08 -34.39
N ASN A 697 40.10 9.08 -35.14
CA ASN A 697 41.51 9.26 -35.51
C ASN A 697 42.34 9.79 -34.33
N ASP A 698 41.73 10.61 -33.47
CA ASP A 698 42.34 11.21 -32.29
C ASP A 698 41.43 11.01 -31.07
N PRO A 699 41.78 10.10 -30.15
CA PRO A 699 40.98 9.82 -28.96
C PRO A 699 40.67 11.05 -28.09
N ALA A 700 41.55 12.06 -28.07
CA ALA A 700 41.34 13.28 -27.30
C ALA A 700 40.25 14.18 -27.91
N LYS A 701 40.04 14.11 -29.23
CA LYS A 701 38.98 14.83 -29.93
C LYS A 701 37.67 14.04 -29.98
N GLY A 702 37.75 12.73 -29.79
CA GLY A 702 36.63 11.80 -29.85
C GLY A 702 36.28 11.37 -31.27
N ALA A 703 35.16 10.65 -31.37
CA ALA A 703 34.65 10.11 -32.62
C ALA A 703 34.13 11.22 -33.55
N THR A 704 34.37 11.04 -34.84
CA THR A 704 33.93 11.90 -35.93
C THR A 704 33.01 11.13 -36.87
N ILE A 705 32.00 11.81 -37.40
CA ILE A 705 31.02 11.21 -38.32
C ILE A 705 31.16 11.83 -39.69
N GLU A 706 31.39 10.99 -40.69
CA GLU A 706 31.50 11.39 -42.10
C GLU A 706 30.28 10.88 -42.87
N ASN A 707 29.57 11.77 -43.57
CA ASN A 707 28.49 11.39 -44.47
C ASN A 707 29.06 10.93 -45.82
N ARG A 708 28.82 9.67 -46.19
CA ARG A 708 29.31 9.07 -47.44
C ARG A 708 28.39 9.27 -48.64
N SER A 709 27.13 9.67 -48.46
CA SER A 709 26.27 10.07 -49.59
C SER A 709 26.81 11.30 -50.32
N ASP A 710 27.72 12.03 -49.66
CA ASP A 710 28.35 13.27 -50.11
C ASP A 710 29.87 13.12 -50.39
N THR A 711 30.38 11.88 -50.48
CA THR A 711 31.76 11.64 -50.92
C THR A 711 31.89 11.82 -52.42
N LEU A 712 32.99 12.44 -52.88
CA LEU A 712 33.24 12.64 -54.30
C LEU A 712 33.13 11.33 -55.10
N ASP A 713 33.59 10.20 -54.53
CA ASP A 713 33.47 8.88 -55.15
C ASP A 713 32.02 8.41 -55.29
N ALA A 714 31.20 8.58 -54.25
CA ALA A 714 29.78 8.25 -54.30
C ALA A 714 29.04 9.16 -55.30
N MET A 715 29.38 10.45 -55.35
CA MET A 715 28.80 11.39 -56.32
C MET A 715 29.17 11.01 -57.77
N LEU A 716 30.43 10.63 -58.03
CA LEU A 716 30.90 10.15 -59.33
C LEU A 716 30.24 8.82 -59.71
N ALA A 717 30.05 7.90 -58.75
CA ALA A 717 29.37 6.63 -58.97
C ALA A 717 27.87 6.84 -59.24
N ARG A 718 27.22 7.76 -58.50
CA ARG A 718 25.80 8.13 -58.68
C ARG A 718 25.54 8.77 -60.04
N ALA A 719 26.46 9.58 -60.56
CA ALA A 719 26.32 10.18 -61.89
C ALA A 719 26.44 9.15 -63.04
N ALA A 720 27.28 8.12 -62.88
CA ALA A 720 27.62 7.15 -63.92
C ALA A 720 26.44 6.46 -64.64
N PRO A 721 25.39 5.96 -63.94
CA PRO A 721 24.25 5.32 -64.61
C PRO A 721 23.38 6.30 -65.41
N TYR A 722 23.30 7.57 -64.99
CA TYR A 722 22.43 8.56 -65.64
C TYR A 722 23.05 9.18 -66.89
N ILE A 723 24.38 9.39 -66.90
CA ILE A 723 25.07 10.04 -68.04
C ILE A 723 25.10 9.20 -69.32
N SER A 724 24.85 7.89 -69.22
CA SER A 724 24.84 6.97 -70.36
C SER A 724 23.45 6.74 -70.96
N ASN A 725 22.41 7.33 -70.35
CA ASN A 725 21.03 7.17 -70.79
C ASN A 725 20.76 8.03 -72.04
N LEU A 726 19.88 7.58 -72.95
CA LEU A 726 19.49 8.31 -74.16
C LEU A 726 18.31 9.27 -73.93
N ASN A 727 17.62 9.18 -72.79
CA ASN A 727 16.51 10.06 -72.44
C ASN A 727 17.04 11.45 -71.97
N PRO A 728 16.63 12.56 -72.61
CA PRO A 728 17.07 13.91 -72.27
C PRO A 728 16.81 14.34 -70.82
N ASP A 729 15.68 13.95 -70.22
CA ASP A 729 15.34 14.31 -68.83
C ASP A 729 16.26 13.60 -67.83
N ILE A 730 16.58 12.33 -68.11
CA ILE A 730 17.51 11.54 -67.30
C ILE A 730 18.96 12.03 -67.50
N GLN A 731 19.34 12.43 -68.72
CA GLN A 731 20.64 13.05 -68.98
C GLN A 731 20.80 14.37 -68.22
N LYS A 732 19.73 15.16 -68.07
CA LYS A 732 19.73 16.40 -67.28
C LYS A 732 20.00 16.13 -65.80
N VAL A 733 19.42 15.06 -65.24
CA VAL A 733 19.72 14.58 -63.89
C VAL A 733 21.19 14.14 -63.78
N GLY A 734 21.69 13.39 -64.77
CA GLY A 734 23.08 12.94 -64.82
C GLY A 734 24.09 14.09 -64.91
N ALA A 735 23.80 15.11 -65.73
CA ALA A 735 24.62 16.30 -65.86
C ALA A 735 24.65 17.13 -64.56
N ARG A 736 23.50 17.27 -63.88
CA ARG A 736 23.42 17.93 -62.57
C ARG A 736 24.21 17.18 -61.51
N ALA A 737 24.04 15.86 -61.42
CA ALA A 737 24.80 15.03 -60.48
C ALA A 737 26.32 15.09 -60.73
N LEU A 738 26.74 15.14 -62.00
CA LEU A 738 28.16 15.26 -62.36
C LEU A 738 28.72 16.65 -62.05
N ARG A 739 27.90 17.69 -62.19
CA ARG A 739 28.24 19.05 -61.78
C ARG A 739 28.44 19.14 -60.27
N ASP A 740 27.54 18.58 -59.49
CA ASP A 740 27.65 18.55 -58.02
C ASP A 740 28.95 17.84 -57.61
N ALA A 741 29.30 16.73 -58.29
CA ALA A 741 30.58 16.04 -58.09
C ALA A 741 31.78 16.94 -58.44
N ALA A 742 31.72 17.71 -59.52
CA ALA A 742 32.78 18.64 -59.91
C ALA A 742 32.94 19.79 -58.88
N GLU A 743 31.84 20.32 -58.35
CA GLU A 743 31.85 21.31 -57.28
C GLU A 743 32.49 20.71 -56.03
N ARG A 744 32.12 19.48 -55.65
CA ARG A 744 32.70 18.77 -54.51
C ARG A 744 34.21 18.55 -54.65
N PHE A 745 34.68 18.13 -55.82
CA PHE A 745 36.12 18.02 -56.10
C PHE A 745 36.84 19.34 -55.85
N CYS A 746 36.27 20.44 -56.34
CA CYS A 746 36.89 21.75 -56.16
C CYS A 746 36.91 22.19 -54.70
N LYS A 747 35.81 22.00 -53.95
CA LYS A 747 35.75 22.29 -52.52
C LYS A 747 36.81 21.49 -51.74
N LEU A 748 36.94 20.19 -52.01
CA LEU A 748 37.95 19.32 -51.37
C LEU A 748 39.38 19.78 -51.65
N MET A 749 39.69 20.22 -52.88
CA MET A 749 41.00 20.77 -53.24
C MET A 749 41.34 22.03 -52.43
N LEU A 750 40.38 22.94 -52.27
CA LEU A 750 40.59 24.19 -51.52
C LEU A 750 40.74 23.94 -50.03
N VAL A 751 39.95 23.02 -49.46
CA VAL A 751 40.08 22.59 -48.06
C VAL A 751 41.47 21.99 -47.82
N ARG A 752 41.91 21.07 -48.69
CA ARG A 752 43.23 20.44 -48.56
C ARG A 752 44.38 21.44 -48.66
N ASP A 753 44.30 22.42 -49.56
CA ASP A 753 45.28 23.50 -49.67
C ASP A 753 45.34 24.38 -48.40
N ARG A 754 44.18 24.78 -47.86
CA ARG A 754 44.10 25.56 -46.60
C ARG A 754 44.62 24.79 -45.39
N GLN A 755 44.25 23.53 -45.27
CA GLN A 755 44.76 22.65 -44.21
C GLN A 755 46.28 22.45 -44.34
N GLY A 756 46.80 22.29 -45.57
CA GLY A 756 48.23 22.23 -45.84
C GLY A 756 49.00 23.52 -45.48
N LYS A 757 48.31 24.67 -45.43
CA LYS A 757 48.84 25.97 -45.00
C LYS A 757 48.68 26.25 -43.50
N GLY A 758 48.20 25.28 -42.72
CA GLY A 758 48.09 25.37 -41.26
C GLY A 758 46.71 25.74 -40.71
N GLU A 759 45.69 25.94 -41.57
CA GLU A 759 44.31 26.18 -41.14
C GLU A 759 43.57 24.86 -40.93
N SER A 760 43.81 24.21 -39.78
CA SER A 760 43.21 22.90 -39.44
C SER A 760 41.68 22.91 -39.28
N ALA A 761 41.06 24.09 -39.17
CA ALA A 761 39.61 24.27 -39.05
C ALA A 761 38.88 24.43 -40.41
N ALA A 762 39.61 24.48 -41.54
CA ALA A 762 38.98 24.63 -42.85
C ALA A 762 38.11 23.40 -43.18
N ASN A 763 36.87 23.64 -43.62
CA ASN A 763 35.89 22.61 -43.92
C ASN A 763 35.18 22.88 -45.25
N LEU A 764 34.29 21.97 -45.65
CA LEU A 764 33.57 22.06 -46.92
C LEU A 764 32.47 23.14 -46.94
N SER A 765 31.88 23.47 -45.79
CA SER A 765 30.77 24.42 -45.70
C SER A 765 31.20 25.88 -45.88
N ASP A 766 32.49 26.17 -45.74
CA ASP A 766 33.11 27.45 -46.12
C ASP A 766 32.83 27.87 -47.58
N TYR A 767 32.35 26.95 -48.42
CA TYR A 767 32.15 27.15 -49.87
C TYR A 767 30.72 26.89 -50.34
N ASP A 768 29.74 26.79 -49.46
CA ASP A 768 28.36 26.41 -49.84
C ASP A 768 27.63 27.42 -50.70
N ASP A 769 28.00 28.70 -50.63
CA ASP A 769 27.44 29.78 -51.47
C ASP A 769 28.19 29.97 -52.81
N LYS A 770 29.17 29.11 -53.14
CA LYS A 770 30.04 29.27 -54.31
C LYS A 770 29.64 28.37 -55.47
N THR A 771 29.56 28.97 -56.66
CA THR A 771 29.25 28.24 -57.91
C THR A 771 30.48 27.50 -58.45
N LEU A 772 30.26 26.45 -59.27
CA LEU A 772 31.34 25.74 -59.98
C LEU A 772 32.32 26.69 -60.70
N GLY A 773 31.82 27.75 -61.34
CA GLY A 773 32.66 28.70 -62.07
C GLY A 773 33.62 29.46 -61.17
N TRP A 774 33.15 29.88 -59.99
CA TRP A 774 33.98 30.50 -58.97
C TRP A 774 35.02 29.51 -58.43
N LEU A 775 34.59 28.28 -58.16
CA LEU A 775 35.43 27.22 -57.61
C LEU A 775 36.58 26.85 -58.54
N ILE A 776 36.31 26.69 -59.85
CA ILE A 776 37.33 26.34 -60.85
C ILE A 776 38.43 27.40 -60.90
N GLN A 777 38.09 28.70 -60.88
CA GLN A 777 39.08 29.78 -60.91
C GLN A 777 40.06 29.73 -59.72
N LYS A 778 39.62 29.23 -58.57
CA LYS A 778 40.44 29.10 -57.36
C LYS A 778 41.25 27.80 -57.33
N VAL A 779 40.75 26.74 -57.97
CA VAL A 779 41.40 25.43 -57.99
C VAL A 779 42.39 25.28 -59.14
N GLU A 780 42.19 25.94 -60.28
CA GLU A 780 43.11 25.88 -61.43
C GLU A 780 44.60 26.08 -61.06
N PRO A 781 44.98 27.06 -60.22
CA PRO A 781 46.38 27.25 -59.81
C PRO A 781 46.94 26.12 -58.94
N LEU A 782 46.09 25.33 -58.31
CA LEU A 782 46.46 24.22 -57.43
C LEU A 782 46.74 22.93 -58.21
N LEU A 783 46.35 22.86 -59.48
CA LEU A 783 46.53 21.69 -60.34
C LEU A 783 47.93 21.65 -60.97
N THR A 784 48.95 21.32 -60.17
CA THR A 784 50.36 21.41 -60.57
C THR A 784 51.02 20.13 -61.11
N LYS A 785 50.38 18.95 -60.99
CA LYS A 785 50.96 17.65 -61.39
C LYS A 785 51.15 17.46 -62.90
N ASP A 786 50.28 18.04 -63.74
CA ASP A 786 50.41 18.00 -65.20
C ASP A 786 49.83 19.27 -65.83
N VAL A 787 50.47 19.75 -66.89
CA VAL A 787 50.10 21.00 -67.59
C VAL A 787 48.72 20.96 -68.24
N SER A 788 48.17 19.77 -68.52
CA SER A 788 46.83 19.59 -69.10
C SER A 788 45.70 19.65 -68.07
N HIS A 789 45.98 19.49 -66.77
CA HIS A 789 44.95 19.36 -65.73
C HIS A 789 44.09 20.61 -65.52
N PRO A 790 44.64 21.83 -65.47
CA PRO A 790 43.82 23.05 -65.45
C PRO A 790 42.88 23.12 -66.67
N GLY A 791 43.36 22.75 -67.85
CA GLY A 791 42.56 22.73 -69.08
C GLY A 791 41.39 21.75 -69.02
N LYS A 792 41.61 20.54 -68.48
CA LYS A 792 40.56 19.54 -68.29
C LYS A 792 39.50 20.02 -67.30
N LEU A 793 39.89 20.62 -66.17
CA LEU A 793 38.96 21.19 -65.21
C LEU A 793 38.12 22.33 -65.82
N ARG A 794 38.73 23.17 -66.68
CA ARG A 794 38.01 24.24 -67.39
C ARG A 794 36.98 23.70 -68.39
N VAL A 795 37.31 22.63 -69.11
CA VAL A 795 36.38 21.96 -70.03
C VAL A 795 35.20 21.34 -69.27
N ILE A 796 35.46 20.73 -68.10
CA ILE A 796 34.41 20.27 -67.18
C ILE A 796 33.51 21.44 -66.79
N GLY A 797 34.10 22.57 -66.39
CA GLY A 797 33.34 23.80 -66.09
C GLY A 797 32.48 24.29 -67.25
N GLN A 798 33.02 24.37 -68.47
CA GLN A 798 32.29 24.83 -69.65
C GLN A 798 31.13 23.90 -70.03
N ARG A 799 31.32 22.59 -69.88
CA ARG A 799 30.28 21.60 -70.18
C ARG A 799 29.23 21.47 -69.08
N LEU A 800 29.54 21.89 -67.85
CA LEU A 800 28.69 21.72 -66.67
C LEU A 800 28.16 23.05 -66.04
N ASN A 801 28.60 24.24 -66.48
CA ASN A 801 28.26 25.55 -65.89
C ASN A 801 27.68 26.55 -66.95
N PRO A 802 26.52 27.24 -66.74
CA PRO A 802 25.13 26.83 -67.07
C PRO A 802 24.26 27.92 -67.78
N GLY A 803 22.94 27.69 -67.98
CA GLY A 803 21.92 28.77 -67.87
C GLY A 803 20.52 28.53 -68.45
N SER A 804 19.45 28.75 -67.67
CA SER A 804 18.01 28.80 -68.05
C SER A 804 17.33 27.48 -68.44
N HIS A 805 16.01 27.41 -68.25
CA HIS A 805 15.19 26.23 -68.54
C HIS A 805 15.27 25.74 -70.02
N ASP A 806 15.93 26.49 -70.91
CA ASP A 806 15.90 26.32 -72.37
C ASP A 806 17.23 25.84 -73.03
N HIS A 807 18.29 25.54 -72.29
CA HIS A 807 19.54 25.05 -72.90
C HIS A 807 19.55 23.53 -73.13
N GLN A 808 20.07 23.11 -74.30
CA GLN A 808 20.26 21.69 -74.66
C GLN A 808 21.22 20.99 -73.69
N VAL A 809 20.84 19.78 -73.27
CA VAL A 809 21.64 18.92 -72.40
C VAL A 809 22.94 18.52 -73.12
N PRO A 810 24.12 18.55 -72.45
CA PRO A 810 25.37 18.11 -73.07
C PRO A 810 25.27 16.70 -73.62
N ALA A 811 25.93 16.43 -74.75
CA ALA A 811 25.89 15.12 -75.39
C ALA A 811 26.47 14.02 -74.47
N VAL A 812 25.97 12.78 -74.61
CA VAL A 812 26.43 11.61 -73.82
C VAL A 812 27.95 11.44 -73.85
N GLY A 813 28.58 11.71 -75.01
CA GLY A 813 30.04 11.65 -75.15
C GLY A 813 30.76 12.68 -74.29
N ASP A 814 30.23 13.89 -74.19
CA ASP A 814 30.81 14.98 -73.38
C ASP A 814 30.68 14.68 -71.88
N LEU A 815 29.53 14.16 -71.45
CA LEU A 815 29.31 13.76 -70.05
C LEU A 815 30.21 12.59 -69.64
N LYS A 816 30.41 11.60 -70.51
CA LYS A 816 31.36 10.50 -70.29
C LYS A 816 32.80 10.98 -70.17
N GLN A 817 33.20 11.92 -71.04
CA GLN A 817 34.53 12.52 -70.98
C GLN A 817 34.72 13.31 -69.67
N CYS A 818 33.75 14.13 -69.27
CA CYS A 818 33.79 14.86 -68.01
C CYS A 818 33.89 13.93 -66.79
N LEU A 819 33.14 12.82 -66.77
CA LEU A 819 33.26 11.81 -65.72
C LEU A 819 34.67 11.19 -65.67
N GLY A 820 35.23 10.86 -66.84
CA GLY A 820 36.58 10.29 -66.95
C GLY A 820 37.66 11.26 -66.46
N ASP A 821 37.63 12.50 -66.92
CA ASP A 821 38.58 13.54 -66.52
C ASP A 821 38.48 13.85 -65.02
N LEU A 822 37.26 13.92 -64.47
CA LEU A 822 37.06 14.19 -63.05
C LEU A 822 37.53 13.02 -62.16
N LYS A 823 37.32 11.77 -62.57
CA LYS A 823 37.88 10.58 -61.89
C LYS A 823 39.41 10.61 -61.88
N MET A 824 40.02 11.02 -62.99
CA MET A 824 41.47 11.14 -63.10
C MET A 824 42.01 12.26 -62.20
N LEU A 825 41.42 13.46 -62.25
CA LEU A 825 41.81 14.57 -61.39
C LEU A 825 41.65 14.22 -59.90
N ARG A 826 40.56 13.55 -59.53
CA ARG A 826 40.38 13.01 -58.17
C ARG A 826 41.52 12.08 -57.78
N LYS A 827 41.86 11.12 -58.64
CA LYS A 827 42.93 10.13 -58.39
C LYS A 827 44.28 10.80 -58.20
N GLU A 828 44.54 11.85 -58.96
CA GLU A 828 45.83 12.52 -58.89
C GLU A 828 45.98 13.44 -57.70
N TYR A 829 44.95 14.14 -57.26
CA TYR A 829 45.12 15.22 -56.28
C TYR A 829 44.50 14.95 -54.90
N LEU A 830 43.54 14.05 -54.79
CA LEU A 830 42.77 13.82 -53.56
C LEU A 830 42.94 12.42 -52.95
N THR A 831 43.55 11.48 -53.69
CA THR A 831 44.15 10.26 -53.12
C THR A 831 45.60 10.53 -52.79
#